data_AF-A0A0C1YI92-F1
#
_entry.id   AF-A0A0C1YI92-F1
#
_cell.length_a   1.000
_cell.length_b   1.000
_cell.length_c   1.000
_cell.angle_alpha   90.00
_cell.angle_beta   90.00
_cell.angle_gamma   90.00
#
_symmetry.space_group_name_H-M   'P 1'
#
loop_
_entity.id
_entity.type
_entity.pdbx_description
1 polymer ?
#
loop_
_entity_poly.entity_id
_entity_poly.type
_entity_poly.pdbx_seq_one_letter_code
_entity_poly.pdbx_strand_id
1 'polypeptide(L)'
;MSIFSDRLNNLFDVIELRKEYLMNQGLKKPKMAVHQLDFSINLALSELGCPQPAGARRTPAEAAAAREFRKRLPVSTMADLLSLFDQAVAKHHAAWPRATYRTNRATLQRCIVWYNEVVLGVEQEKPTYCPPMRTGRGRPRDVRVTQRTFTSASPLWRYGLIDVSLDEVLMGKFRAYLRQSTATDGEFQRLDAEVKAFFIERPISEDLQVVLELLAEDIAVTTELKQAVAKFFAKHEVRPELKRQLDQMAAFLGDEIGPRHRQNKAKRPRAVESAMDEVYRHLGYLHRVKGVSLSELTLEQLVPHSGIVVDGGLDEVALDALHDDVAEQMRWLREQRQNAPATEQSVIKTRVDVAKFLYAKLSRMRGRHQRSSKTVSYRDIPVIEELRAMGREVEARVRAAPKVADESKKFMDWPTYRAVVAHLKQECGSHYADRKPRKPIGRAKSVQNFLIALVYTICPDRARTIYELELGRRLLKTEEGHYQIVHRADDFKTGHSYCKAGDVRVIPFPETFTPYFDAWFDQYRPMFAPNHNFVFTQWNGKPLHSSSLYLLFRQRMYRLTGQLFHPQLVRSSAVTYFKGANVPEQVLDSLAHLMAHSREMQNRIYDRRTSQEKVMPAIDALYNAPIGELPPPPEQK
;
A
#
# COMPACT_ATOMS: atom_id res chain seq x y z
N MET A 1 1.86 -6.15 -43.23
CA MET A 1 2.83 -7.11 -43.79
C MET A 1 4.14 -6.91 -43.05
N SER A 2 4.71 -7.98 -42.51
CA SER A 2 5.91 -7.91 -41.68
C SER A 2 7.14 -7.56 -42.51
N ILE A 3 8.02 -6.71 -41.95
CA ILE A 3 9.27 -6.23 -42.55
C ILE A 3 10.23 -7.39 -42.90
N PHE A 4 9.98 -8.61 -42.39
CA PHE A 4 10.89 -9.74 -42.49
C PHE A 4 10.41 -10.89 -43.39
N SER A 5 9.19 -10.86 -43.94
CA SER A 5 8.64 -12.02 -44.68
C SER A 5 9.50 -12.43 -45.87
N ASP A 6 10.10 -11.45 -46.55
CA ASP A 6 10.80 -11.67 -47.82
C ASP A 6 12.23 -12.21 -47.62
N ARG A 7 12.69 -12.32 -46.37
CA ARG A 7 14.04 -12.79 -46.02
C ARG A 7 14.09 -14.18 -45.39
N LEU A 8 12.94 -14.82 -45.17
CA LEU A 8 12.85 -16.07 -44.41
C LEU A 8 12.45 -17.22 -45.33
N ASN A 9 13.44 -17.96 -45.84
CA ASN A 9 13.21 -19.06 -46.77
C ASN A 9 13.04 -20.40 -46.04
N ASN A 10 13.63 -20.53 -44.85
CA ASN A 10 13.67 -21.78 -44.11
C ASN A 10 13.74 -21.54 -42.59
N LEU A 11 13.64 -22.62 -41.82
CA LEU A 11 13.70 -22.57 -40.36
C LEU A 11 15.03 -22.00 -39.84
N PHE A 12 16.14 -22.20 -40.56
CA PHE A 12 17.44 -21.65 -40.16
C PHE A 12 17.42 -20.12 -40.14
N ASP A 13 16.84 -19.47 -41.15
CA ASP A 13 16.78 -18.00 -41.24
C ASP A 13 16.02 -17.40 -40.05
N VAL A 14 14.90 -18.01 -39.64
CA VAL A 14 14.12 -17.60 -38.47
C VAL A 14 14.94 -17.68 -37.18
N ILE A 15 15.74 -18.74 -37.05
CA ILE A 15 16.55 -18.98 -35.86
C ILE A 15 17.70 -17.98 -35.77
N GLU A 16 18.38 -17.69 -36.87
CA GLU A 16 19.46 -16.70 -36.88
C GLU A 16 18.92 -15.30 -36.56
N LEU A 17 17.76 -14.93 -37.11
CA LEU A 17 17.08 -13.69 -36.76
C LEU A 17 16.74 -13.63 -35.25
N ARG A 18 16.30 -14.75 -34.66
CA ARG A 18 16.06 -14.83 -33.21
C ARG A 18 17.35 -14.68 -32.40
N LYS A 19 18.47 -15.23 -32.87
CA LYS A 19 19.76 -15.12 -32.18
C LYS A 19 20.26 -13.70 -32.18
N GLU A 20 20.18 -13.02 -33.32
CA GLU A 20 20.51 -11.60 -33.43
C GLU A 20 19.65 -10.77 -32.47
N TYR A 21 18.34 -11.02 -32.45
CA TYR A 21 17.43 -10.41 -31.47
C TYR A 21 17.90 -10.64 -30.03
N LEU A 22 18.22 -11.89 -29.64
CA LEU A 22 18.68 -12.19 -28.28
C LEU A 22 20.01 -11.54 -27.92
N MET A 23 20.90 -11.34 -28.89
CA MET A 23 22.18 -10.66 -28.71
C MET A 23 21.99 -9.14 -28.47
N ASN A 24 20.95 -8.54 -29.05
CA ASN A 24 20.70 -7.10 -29.00
C ASN A 24 19.76 -6.65 -27.86
N GLN A 25 19.19 -7.58 -27.08
CA GLN A 25 18.19 -7.28 -26.02
C GLN A 25 18.75 -6.88 -24.65
N GLY A 26 20.04 -6.55 -24.55
CA GLY A 26 20.66 -6.15 -23.28
C GLY A 26 20.61 -7.23 -22.18
N LEU A 27 20.48 -8.51 -22.54
CA LEU A 27 20.44 -9.60 -21.57
C LEU A 27 21.78 -9.70 -20.81
N LYS A 28 21.73 -10.04 -19.51
CA LYS A 28 22.95 -10.24 -18.69
C LYS A 28 23.89 -11.33 -19.23
N LYS A 29 23.36 -12.32 -19.95
CA LYS A 29 24.11 -13.47 -20.53
C LYS A 29 23.53 -13.88 -21.89
N PRO A 30 23.69 -13.08 -22.96
CA PRO A 30 23.02 -13.31 -24.25
C PRO A 30 23.53 -14.58 -24.95
N LYS A 31 24.84 -14.84 -24.89
CA LYS A 31 25.45 -16.09 -25.42
C LYS A 31 24.83 -17.36 -24.81
N MET A 32 24.55 -17.35 -23.51
CA MET A 32 23.92 -18.50 -22.83
C MET A 32 22.48 -18.70 -23.33
N ALA A 33 21.74 -17.61 -23.56
CA ALA A 33 20.39 -17.69 -24.12
C ALA A 33 20.38 -18.24 -25.56
N VAL A 34 21.36 -17.83 -26.38
CA VAL A 34 21.57 -18.37 -27.74
C VAL A 34 21.89 -19.87 -27.69
N HIS A 35 22.80 -20.30 -26.82
CA HIS A 35 23.11 -21.72 -26.66
C HIS A 35 21.90 -22.53 -26.17
N GLN A 36 21.14 -22.00 -25.22
CA GLN A 36 19.91 -22.62 -24.74
C GLN A 36 18.87 -22.78 -25.86
N LEU A 37 18.70 -21.75 -26.69
CA LEU A 37 17.82 -21.79 -27.86
C LEU A 37 18.26 -22.86 -28.86
N ASP A 38 19.54 -22.88 -29.22
CA ASP A 38 20.08 -23.87 -30.15
C ASP A 38 19.88 -25.29 -29.64
N PHE A 39 20.15 -25.53 -28.35
CA PHE A 39 19.95 -26.82 -27.72
C PHE A 39 18.46 -27.23 -27.74
N SER A 40 17.57 -26.34 -27.29
CA SER A 40 16.12 -26.50 -27.32
C SER A 40 15.60 -26.92 -28.70
N ILE A 41 16.03 -26.22 -29.75
CA ILE A 41 15.58 -26.46 -31.12
C ILE A 41 16.08 -27.79 -31.64
N ASN A 42 17.37 -28.12 -31.44
CA ASN A 42 17.88 -29.39 -31.95
C ASN A 42 17.25 -30.58 -31.24
N LEU A 43 16.90 -30.44 -29.96
CA LEU A 43 16.14 -31.49 -29.29
C LEU A 43 14.76 -31.65 -29.92
N ALA A 44 14.04 -30.56 -30.17
CA ALA A 44 12.74 -30.63 -30.82
C ALA A 44 12.84 -31.30 -32.20
N LEU A 45 13.84 -30.90 -33.00
CA LEU A 45 14.04 -31.43 -34.35
C LEU A 45 14.64 -32.84 -34.39
N SER A 46 14.98 -33.44 -33.26
CA SER A 46 15.52 -34.81 -33.21
C SER A 46 14.53 -35.84 -33.77
N GLU A 47 13.22 -35.63 -33.58
CA GLU A 47 12.18 -36.49 -34.15
C GLU A 47 12.06 -36.38 -35.66
N LEU A 48 12.63 -35.34 -36.27
CA LEU A 48 12.72 -35.20 -37.73
C LEU A 48 14.08 -35.70 -38.27
N GLY A 49 14.95 -36.25 -37.42
CA GLY A 49 16.28 -36.73 -37.81
C GLY A 49 17.39 -35.67 -37.71
N CYS A 50 17.18 -34.56 -37.00
CA CYS A 50 18.25 -33.60 -36.74
C CYS A 50 19.38 -34.27 -35.92
N PRO A 51 20.64 -34.20 -36.36
CA PRO A 51 21.75 -34.88 -35.70
C PRO A 51 21.92 -34.38 -34.26
N GLN A 52 21.93 -35.33 -33.32
CA GLN A 52 22.20 -35.07 -31.91
C GLN A 52 23.70 -35.23 -31.62
N PRO A 53 24.24 -34.48 -30.63
CA PRO A 53 25.63 -34.66 -30.25
C PRO A 53 25.84 -36.07 -29.68
N ALA A 54 26.86 -36.78 -30.17
CA ALA A 54 27.21 -38.11 -29.67
C ALA A 54 27.79 -38.08 -28.23
N GLY A 55 28.26 -36.91 -27.77
CA GLY A 55 28.83 -36.72 -26.43
C GLY A 55 28.27 -35.50 -25.70
N ALA A 56 28.87 -35.17 -24.54
CA ALA A 56 28.44 -34.05 -23.70
C ALA A 56 28.58 -32.67 -24.38
N ARG A 57 29.40 -32.58 -25.44
CA ARG A 57 29.59 -31.38 -26.25
C ARG A 57 29.44 -31.73 -27.72
N ARG A 58 28.85 -30.79 -28.46
CA ARG A 58 28.71 -30.90 -29.90
C ARG A 58 30.02 -30.56 -30.60
N THR A 59 30.40 -31.37 -31.58
CA THR A 59 31.54 -31.10 -32.47
C THR A 59 31.18 -30.05 -33.53
N PRO A 60 32.17 -29.35 -34.13
CA PRO A 60 31.92 -28.42 -35.23
C PRO A 60 31.19 -29.08 -36.42
N ALA A 61 31.50 -30.34 -36.73
CA ALA A 61 30.86 -31.10 -37.81
C ALA A 61 29.38 -31.37 -37.52
N GLU A 62 29.03 -31.82 -36.30
CA GLU A 62 27.64 -32.00 -35.88
C GLU A 62 26.88 -30.66 -35.87
N ALA A 63 27.54 -29.57 -35.48
CA ALA A 63 26.95 -28.23 -35.51
C ALA A 63 26.66 -27.77 -36.95
N ALA A 64 27.58 -28.02 -37.89
CA ALA A 64 27.38 -27.75 -39.30
C ALA A 64 26.25 -28.61 -39.88
N ALA A 65 26.22 -29.91 -39.58
CA ALA A 65 25.16 -30.82 -40.03
C ALA A 65 23.77 -30.40 -39.52
N ALA A 66 23.66 -30.01 -38.25
CA ALA A 66 22.41 -29.49 -37.69
C ALA A 66 21.97 -28.17 -38.34
N ARG A 67 22.92 -27.30 -38.74
CA ARG A 67 22.61 -26.07 -39.49
C ARG A 67 22.09 -26.39 -40.89
N GLU A 68 22.76 -27.26 -41.62
CA GLU A 68 22.32 -27.70 -42.96
C GLU A 68 20.96 -28.40 -42.91
N PHE A 69 20.70 -29.18 -41.87
CA PHE A 69 19.39 -29.80 -41.65
C PHE A 69 18.28 -28.75 -41.50
N ARG A 70 18.50 -27.70 -40.70
CA ARG A 70 17.52 -26.61 -40.51
C ARG A 70 17.24 -25.80 -41.78
N LYS A 71 18.23 -25.67 -42.68
CA LYS A 71 18.03 -25.01 -43.99
C LYS A 71 17.07 -25.76 -44.90
N ARG A 72 16.92 -27.07 -44.70
CA ARG A 72 15.99 -27.93 -45.48
C ARG A 72 14.56 -27.91 -44.94
N LEU A 73 14.35 -27.39 -43.73
CA LEU A 73 13.03 -27.37 -43.11
C LEU A 73 12.28 -26.08 -43.47
N PRO A 74 10.99 -26.18 -43.83
CA PRO A 74 10.18 -25.02 -44.12
C PRO A 74 9.95 -24.18 -42.85
N VAL A 75 9.70 -22.89 -43.04
CA VAL A 75 9.39 -21.96 -41.94
C VAL A 75 8.15 -22.43 -41.14
N SER A 76 7.20 -23.12 -41.78
CA SER A 76 6.00 -23.66 -41.13
C SER A 76 6.30 -24.62 -39.97
N THR A 77 7.48 -25.26 -39.95
CA THR A 77 7.91 -26.10 -38.83
C THR A 77 7.94 -25.37 -37.48
N MET A 78 8.00 -24.02 -37.47
CA MET A 78 7.87 -23.22 -36.25
C MET A 78 6.60 -23.53 -35.45
N ALA A 79 5.48 -23.84 -36.13
CA ALA A 79 4.21 -24.16 -35.48
C ALA A 79 4.27 -25.48 -34.69
N ASP A 80 5.08 -26.43 -35.16
CA ASP A 80 5.15 -27.79 -34.63
C ASP A 80 6.25 -27.98 -33.58
N LEU A 81 7.16 -27.01 -33.40
CA LEU A 81 8.34 -27.14 -32.54
C LEU A 81 8.02 -27.61 -31.11
N LEU A 82 6.92 -27.16 -30.51
CA LEU A 82 6.53 -27.60 -29.16
C LEU A 82 6.02 -29.04 -29.14
N SER A 83 5.25 -29.44 -30.15
CA SER A 83 4.75 -30.81 -30.28
C SER A 83 5.92 -31.77 -30.50
N LEU A 84 6.82 -31.43 -31.42
CA LEU A 84 8.05 -32.19 -31.68
C LEU A 84 8.94 -32.30 -30.43
N PHE A 85 9.05 -31.22 -29.65
CA PHE A 85 9.78 -31.24 -28.39
C PHE A 85 9.11 -32.14 -27.34
N ASP A 86 7.79 -32.07 -27.18
CA ASP A 86 7.07 -32.91 -26.22
C ASP A 86 7.15 -34.40 -26.63
N GLN A 87 7.17 -34.71 -27.93
CA GLN A 87 7.42 -36.07 -28.47
C GLN A 87 8.84 -36.56 -28.16
N ALA A 88 9.87 -35.76 -28.46
CA ALA A 88 11.27 -36.08 -28.14
C ALA A 88 11.46 -36.35 -26.64
N VAL A 89 10.82 -35.54 -25.79
CA VAL A 89 10.87 -35.71 -24.34
C VAL A 89 10.15 -36.98 -23.90
N ALA A 90 8.98 -37.30 -24.47
CA ALA A 90 8.27 -38.53 -24.13
C ALA A 90 9.11 -39.77 -24.43
N LYS A 91 9.81 -39.79 -25.56
CA LYS A 91 10.72 -40.87 -25.99
C LYS A 91 11.96 -41.00 -25.11
N HIS A 92 12.48 -39.88 -24.61
CA HIS A 92 13.72 -39.82 -23.83
C HIS A 92 13.52 -39.51 -22.34
N HIS A 93 12.28 -39.60 -21.83
CA HIS A 93 11.85 -39.07 -20.53
C HIS A 93 12.69 -39.58 -19.34
N ALA A 94 13.18 -40.82 -19.42
CA ALA A 94 13.99 -41.44 -18.37
C ALA A 94 15.39 -40.79 -18.20
N ALA A 95 15.93 -40.16 -19.23
CA ALA A 95 17.29 -39.62 -19.22
C ALA A 95 17.38 -38.12 -18.83
N TRP A 96 16.25 -37.43 -18.62
CA TRP A 96 16.21 -35.97 -18.54
C TRP A 96 15.60 -35.45 -17.22
N PRO A 97 16.33 -34.61 -16.45
CA PRO A 97 15.75 -33.98 -15.27
C PRO A 97 14.55 -33.10 -15.62
N ARG A 98 13.45 -33.20 -14.84
CA ARG A 98 12.20 -32.45 -15.04
C ARG A 98 12.39 -30.92 -15.12
N ALA A 99 13.43 -30.38 -14.46
CA ALA A 99 13.77 -28.95 -14.53
C ALA A 99 14.32 -28.54 -15.91
N THR A 100 15.11 -29.42 -16.54
CA THR A 100 15.67 -29.22 -17.88
C THR A 100 14.57 -29.20 -18.93
N TYR A 101 13.58 -30.10 -18.83
CA TYR A 101 12.38 -30.09 -19.68
C TYR A 101 11.66 -28.73 -19.66
N ARG A 102 11.29 -28.26 -18.46
CA ARG A 102 10.54 -27.00 -18.29
C ARG A 102 11.28 -25.80 -18.87
N THR A 103 12.59 -25.74 -18.66
CA THR A 103 13.43 -24.64 -19.13
C THR A 103 13.53 -24.60 -20.65
N ASN A 104 13.73 -25.77 -21.28
CA ASN A 104 13.82 -25.89 -22.72
C ASN A 104 12.48 -25.64 -23.42
N ARG A 105 11.39 -26.19 -22.88
CA ARG A 105 10.03 -25.96 -23.40
C ARG A 105 9.64 -24.48 -23.32
N ALA A 106 9.94 -23.82 -22.19
CA ALA A 106 9.70 -22.39 -22.05
C ALA A 106 10.54 -21.55 -23.03
N THR A 107 11.75 -22.01 -23.37
CA THR A 107 12.60 -21.35 -24.36
C THR A 107 12.01 -21.47 -25.77
N LEU A 108 11.52 -22.65 -26.16
CA LEU A 108 10.81 -22.84 -27.43
C LEU A 108 9.53 -22.03 -27.50
N GLN A 109 8.71 -22.04 -26.44
CA GLN A 109 7.49 -21.23 -26.37
C GLN A 109 7.80 -19.75 -26.61
N ARG A 110 8.84 -19.21 -25.96
CA ARG A 110 9.26 -17.81 -26.19
C ARG A 110 9.76 -17.55 -27.60
N CYS A 111 10.35 -18.55 -28.27
CA CYS A 111 10.78 -18.43 -29.66
C CYS A 111 9.58 -18.38 -30.60
N ILE A 112 8.57 -19.24 -30.39
CA ILE A 112 7.35 -19.29 -31.18
C ILE A 112 6.52 -18.02 -31.00
N VAL A 113 6.33 -17.57 -29.76
CA VAL A 113 5.62 -16.32 -29.45
C VAL A 113 6.31 -15.14 -30.15
N TRP A 114 7.64 -15.03 -30.02
CA TRP A 114 8.39 -14.00 -30.71
C TRP A 114 8.23 -14.07 -32.24
N TYR A 115 8.26 -15.26 -32.82
CA TYR A 115 8.06 -15.43 -34.26
C TYR A 115 6.66 -14.97 -34.68
N ASN A 116 5.62 -15.34 -33.94
CA ASN A 116 4.26 -14.91 -34.25
C ASN A 116 4.11 -13.38 -34.11
N GLU A 117 4.58 -12.80 -33.02
CA GLU A 117 4.44 -11.36 -32.75
C GLU A 117 5.32 -10.50 -33.67
N VAL A 118 6.61 -10.80 -33.76
CA VAL A 118 7.60 -9.94 -34.42
C VAL A 118 7.75 -10.26 -35.89
N VAL A 119 7.66 -11.54 -36.26
CA VAL A 119 7.89 -11.99 -37.63
C VAL A 119 6.60 -12.11 -38.42
N LEU A 120 5.51 -12.61 -37.84
CA LEU A 120 4.22 -12.68 -38.54
C LEU A 120 3.32 -11.46 -38.30
N GLY A 121 3.64 -10.62 -37.32
CA GLY A 121 2.76 -9.52 -36.91
C GLY A 121 1.43 -10.01 -36.33
N VAL A 122 1.37 -11.27 -35.92
CA VAL A 122 0.20 -11.86 -35.25
C VAL A 122 0.31 -11.48 -33.79
N GLU A 123 -0.48 -10.49 -33.38
CA GLU A 123 -0.65 -10.17 -31.98
C GLU A 123 -1.33 -11.37 -31.30
N GLN A 124 -0.54 -12.17 -30.59
CA GLN A 124 -1.10 -13.19 -29.73
C GLN A 124 -1.59 -12.50 -28.46
N GLU A 125 -2.81 -12.84 -28.01
CA GLU A 125 -3.20 -12.55 -26.64
C GLU A 125 -2.10 -13.11 -25.74
N LYS A 126 -1.30 -12.22 -25.16
CA LYS A 126 -0.22 -12.61 -24.26
C LYS A 126 -0.88 -13.43 -23.17
N PRO A 127 -0.62 -14.75 -23.07
CA PRO A 127 -1.12 -15.50 -21.94
C PRO A 127 -0.53 -14.78 -20.73
N THR A 128 -1.37 -14.21 -19.89
CA THR A 128 -0.97 -13.61 -18.63
C THR A 128 -0.30 -14.71 -17.83
N TYR A 129 1.02 -14.86 -18.03
CA TYR A 129 1.82 -15.87 -17.37
C TYR A 129 2.01 -15.39 -15.95
N CYS A 130 1.00 -15.67 -15.14
CA CYS A 130 1.12 -15.72 -13.71
C CYS A 130 1.74 -17.09 -13.41
N PRO A 131 2.96 -17.18 -12.82
CA PRO A 131 3.51 -18.46 -12.42
C PRO A 131 2.45 -19.19 -11.59
N PRO A 132 2.23 -20.51 -11.78
CA PRO A 132 1.12 -21.22 -11.17
C PRO A 132 1.12 -20.96 -9.67
N MET A 133 0.15 -20.14 -9.25
CA MET A 133 -0.06 -19.75 -7.88
C MET A 133 -0.48 -21.02 -7.17
N ARG A 134 0.26 -21.45 -6.15
CA ARG A 134 0.00 -22.68 -5.40
C ARG A 134 -1.40 -22.75 -4.75
N THR A 135 -2.21 -21.71 -4.87
CA THR A 135 -3.57 -21.61 -4.31
C THR A 135 -4.62 -21.05 -5.31
N GLY A 136 -4.29 -20.80 -6.58
CA GLY A 136 -5.22 -20.18 -7.54
C GLY A 136 -5.66 -18.74 -7.21
N ARG A 137 -5.10 -18.12 -6.18
CA ARG A 137 -5.43 -16.75 -5.73
C ARG A 137 -4.35 -15.77 -6.16
N GLY A 138 -4.75 -14.64 -6.79
CA GLY A 138 -3.88 -13.52 -7.21
C GLY A 138 -2.98 -12.95 -6.11
N ARG A 139 -2.16 -11.93 -6.39
CA ARG A 139 -1.40 -11.24 -5.31
C ARG A 139 -2.35 -10.33 -4.53
N PRO A 140 -2.10 -10.04 -3.24
CA PRO A 140 -2.89 -9.07 -2.48
C PRO A 140 -3.00 -7.68 -3.11
N ARG A 141 -2.06 -7.31 -3.98
CA ARG A 141 -2.06 -6.03 -4.71
C ARG A 141 -2.99 -6.04 -5.92
N ASP A 142 -3.33 -7.22 -6.44
CA ASP A 142 -4.18 -7.41 -7.61
C ASP A 142 -5.66 -7.33 -7.22
N VAL A 143 -5.97 -7.46 -5.91
CA VAL A 143 -7.33 -7.35 -5.39
C VAL A 143 -7.73 -5.88 -5.25
N ARG A 144 -8.59 -5.43 -6.17
CA ARG A 144 -9.27 -4.14 -6.04
C ARG A 144 -10.38 -4.23 -4.98
N VAL A 145 -10.17 -3.50 -3.89
CA VAL A 145 -11.14 -3.34 -2.79
C VAL A 145 -12.04 -2.12 -2.95
N THR A 146 -11.81 -1.32 -3.98
CA THR A 146 -12.62 -0.14 -4.31
C THR A 146 -12.70 -0.06 -5.82
N GLN A 147 -13.81 0.47 -6.33
CA GLN A 147 -13.95 0.78 -7.77
C GLN A 147 -13.23 2.08 -8.17
N ARG A 148 -12.51 2.72 -7.25
CA ARG A 148 -11.77 3.96 -7.54
C ARG A 148 -10.64 3.70 -8.53
N THR A 149 -10.58 4.55 -9.54
CA THR A 149 -9.52 4.67 -10.54
C THR A 149 -8.26 5.31 -9.94
N PHE A 150 -8.42 6.26 -9.01
CA PHE A 150 -7.33 6.97 -8.36
C PHE A 150 -7.21 6.63 -6.86
N THR A 151 -6.02 6.26 -6.41
CA THR A 151 -5.70 6.03 -4.99
C THR A 151 -4.59 6.96 -4.53
N SER A 152 -4.37 7.09 -3.22
CA SER A 152 -3.28 7.92 -2.68
C SER A 152 -1.86 7.46 -3.04
N ALA A 153 -1.74 6.27 -3.61
CA ALA A 153 -0.51 5.74 -4.18
C ALA A 153 -0.36 6.03 -5.68
N SER A 154 -1.39 6.54 -6.36
CA SER A 154 -1.30 6.95 -7.75
C SER A 154 -0.37 8.15 -7.88
N PRO A 155 0.59 8.15 -8.83
CA PRO A 155 1.42 9.33 -9.14
C PRO A 155 0.56 10.56 -9.41
N LEU A 156 -0.58 10.34 -10.07
CA LEU A 156 -1.59 11.36 -10.38
C LEU A 156 -2.16 12.00 -9.11
N TRP A 157 -2.07 11.36 -7.93
CA TRP A 157 -2.60 11.86 -6.65
C TRP A 157 -1.66 12.81 -5.91
N ARG A 158 -0.39 12.92 -6.32
CA ARG A 158 0.60 13.84 -5.74
C ARG A 158 0.81 15.01 -6.69
N TYR A 159 0.17 16.14 -6.40
CA TYR A 159 0.49 17.40 -7.07
C TYR A 159 1.76 17.97 -6.44
N GLY A 160 2.92 17.66 -7.03
CA GLY A 160 4.17 18.31 -6.66
C GLY A 160 4.19 19.76 -7.17
N LEU A 161 4.82 20.64 -6.41
CA LEU A 161 5.22 21.99 -6.84
C LEU A 161 6.47 21.83 -7.69
N ILE A 162 6.30 21.75 -9.01
CA ILE A 162 7.41 21.44 -9.92
C ILE A 162 7.41 22.45 -11.06
N ASP A 163 8.46 23.26 -11.12
CA ASP A 163 8.61 24.29 -12.15
C ASP A 163 9.07 23.61 -13.42
N VAL A 164 8.23 23.70 -14.43
CA VAL A 164 8.47 23.08 -15.73
C VAL A 164 9.48 23.89 -16.55
N SER A 165 10.15 24.88 -15.96
CA SER A 165 11.41 25.43 -16.46
C SER A 165 12.60 24.77 -15.75
N LEU A 166 12.93 23.54 -16.13
CA LEU A 166 14.17 22.89 -15.69
C LEU A 166 15.37 23.66 -16.27
N ASP A 167 16.00 24.52 -15.47
CA ASP A 167 17.25 25.15 -15.88
C ASP A 167 18.37 24.09 -16.00
N GLU A 168 19.38 24.38 -16.82
CA GLU A 168 20.56 23.52 -17.03
C GLU A 168 21.27 23.17 -15.71
N VAL A 169 21.18 24.05 -14.70
CA VAL A 169 21.79 23.86 -13.37
C VAL A 169 21.05 22.78 -12.57
N LEU A 170 19.73 22.75 -12.60
CA LEU A 170 18.88 21.77 -11.94
C LEU A 170 18.99 20.41 -12.62
N MET A 171 19.06 20.39 -13.96
CA MET A 171 19.37 19.17 -14.72
C MET A 171 20.76 18.64 -14.41
N GLY A 172 21.77 19.51 -14.24
CA GLY A 172 23.09 19.13 -13.77
C GLY A 172 23.07 18.49 -12.38
N LYS A 173 22.32 19.08 -11.44
CA LYS A 173 22.13 18.52 -10.09
C LYS A 173 21.38 17.18 -10.12
N PHE A 174 20.37 17.05 -10.98
CA PHE A 174 19.60 15.81 -11.15
C PHE A 174 20.46 14.69 -11.73
N ARG A 175 21.27 14.98 -12.74
CA ARG A 175 22.26 14.04 -13.30
C ARG A 175 23.28 13.61 -12.24
N ALA A 176 23.81 14.55 -11.45
CA ALA A 176 24.71 14.21 -10.35
C ALA A 176 24.03 13.30 -9.30
N TYR A 177 22.76 13.54 -9.01
CA TYR A 177 21.97 12.71 -8.12
C TYR A 177 21.70 11.29 -8.68
N LEU A 178 21.31 11.19 -9.95
CA LEU A 178 21.14 9.91 -10.66
C LEU A 178 22.43 9.11 -10.65
N ARG A 179 23.56 9.78 -10.88
CA ARG A 179 24.90 9.17 -10.83
C ARG A 179 25.21 8.58 -9.46
N GLN A 180 24.81 9.26 -8.38
CA GLN A 180 25.00 8.75 -7.01
C GLN A 180 24.02 7.64 -6.63
N SER A 181 22.84 7.61 -7.27
CA SER A 181 21.74 6.71 -6.92
C SER A 181 21.71 5.42 -7.73
N THR A 182 22.53 5.31 -8.77
CA THR A 182 22.63 4.14 -9.66
C THR A 182 23.84 3.29 -9.25
N ALA A 183 23.71 1.97 -9.36
CA ALA A 183 24.76 1.05 -8.89
C ALA A 183 25.90 0.89 -9.91
N THR A 184 25.65 1.26 -11.17
CA THR A 184 26.59 1.08 -12.28
C THR A 184 26.53 2.25 -13.26
N ASP A 185 27.66 2.50 -13.92
CA ASP A 185 27.77 3.52 -14.95
C ASP A 185 26.85 3.28 -16.14
N GLY A 186 26.58 2.02 -16.49
CA GLY A 186 25.65 1.68 -17.57
C GLY A 186 24.20 1.98 -17.22
N GLU A 187 23.80 1.81 -15.96
CA GLU A 187 22.46 2.18 -15.48
C GLU A 187 22.28 3.70 -15.46
N PHE A 188 23.31 4.44 -15.04
CA PHE A 188 23.33 5.89 -15.14
C PHE A 188 23.20 6.37 -16.59
N GLN A 189 24.02 5.84 -17.51
CA GLN A 189 24.03 6.27 -18.91
C GLN A 189 22.70 5.98 -19.60
N ARG A 190 22.08 4.83 -19.30
CA ARG A 190 20.73 4.51 -19.80
C ARG A 190 19.70 5.52 -19.32
N LEU A 191 19.65 5.79 -18.01
CA LEU A 191 18.69 6.73 -17.43
C LEU A 191 18.94 8.17 -17.90
N ASP A 192 20.21 8.61 -18.02
CA ASP A 192 20.55 9.94 -18.55
C ASP A 192 20.18 10.08 -20.04
N ALA A 193 20.35 9.02 -20.83
CA ALA A 193 19.94 9.00 -22.25
C ALA A 193 18.42 9.01 -22.42
N GLU A 194 17.68 8.23 -21.61
CA GLU A 194 16.20 8.25 -21.58
C GLU A 194 15.68 9.63 -21.18
N VAL A 195 16.29 10.25 -20.16
CA VAL A 195 15.98 11.61 -19.72
C VAL A 195 16.29 12.64 -20.83
N LYS A 196 17.46 12.56 -21.49
CA LYS A 196 17.85 13.47 -22.58
C LYS A 196 16.94 13.32 -23.81
N ALA A 197 16.65 12.10 -24.25
CA ALA A 197 15.81 11.85 -25.41
C ALA A 197 14.40 12.42 -25.20
N PHE A 198 13.85 12.26 -23.98
CA PHE A 198 12.55 12.81 -23.62
C PHE A 198 12.49 14.35 -23.70
N PHE A 199 13.54 15.05 -23.26
CA PHE A 199 13.61 16.52 -23.28
C PHE A 199 13.97 17.13 -24.64
N ILE A 200 14.45 16.33 -25.60
CA ILE A 200 14.71 16.78 -26.97
C ILE A 200 13.43 16.78 -27.82
N GLU A 201 12.52 15.85 -27.59
CA GLU A 201 11.33 15.65 -28.44
C GLU A 201 10.09 16.46 -27.98
N ARG A 202 10.07 17.01 -26.77
CA ARG A 202 8.95 17.80 -26.26
C ARG A 202 9.44 19.04 -25.48
N PRO A 203 8.82 20.21 -25.63
CA PRO A 203 9.18 21.39 -24.86
C PRO A 203 9.11 21.09 -23.36
N ILE A 204 10.15 21.52 -22.64
CA ILE A 204 10.36 21.28 -21.21
C ILE A 204 9.16 21.76 -20.37
N SER A 205 8.32 22.67 -20.89
CA SER A 205 7.20 23.31 -20.20
C SER A 205 5.97 22.44 -19.90
N GLU A 206 5.83 21.22 -20.44
CA GLU A 206 4.56 20.48 -20.30
C GLU A 206 4.56 19.24 -19.38
N ASP A 207 5.64 18.47 -19.18
CA ASP A 207 5.42 17.10 -18.67
C ASP A 207 6.55 16.42 -17.88
N LEU A 208 6.97 16.98 -16.72
CA LEU A 208 7.64 16.14 -15.70
C LEU A 208 6.71 15.01 -15.19
N GLN A 209 5.40 15.21 -15.33
CA GLN A 209 4.37 14.20 -15.08
C GLN A 209 4.61 12.94 -15.94
N VAL A 210 4.86 13.11 -17.24
CA VAL A 210 5.13 11.99 -18.16
C VAL A 210 6.49 11.36 -17.88
N VAL A 211 7.50 12.11 -17.43
CA VAL A 211 8.77 11.53 -16.95
C VAL A 211 8.53 10.64 -15.72
N LEU A 212 7.76 11.12 -14.74
CA LEU A 212 7.39 10.32 -13.57
C LEU A 212 6.48 9.14 -13.92
N GLU A 213 5.64 9.24 -14.96
CA GLU A 213 4.79 8.17 -15.50
C GLU A 213 5.63 7.11 -16.24
N LEU A 214 6.56 7.52 -17.11
CA LEU A 214 7.50 6.63 -17.80
C LEU A 214 8.40 5.91 -16.80
N LEU A 215 8.94 6.62 -15.81
CA LEU A 215 9.68 6.01 -14.71
C LEU A 215 8.77 5.11 -13.86
N ALA A 216 7.50 5.47 -13.66
CA ALA A 216 6.53 4.67 -12.91
C ALA A 216 6.18 3.34 -13.62
N GLU A 217 6.09 3.36 -14.95
CA GLU A 217 5.80 2.22 -15.83
C GLU A 217 7.02 1.34 -16.08
N ASP A 218 8.24 1.88 -16.02
CA ASP A 218 9.45 1.06 -16.05
C ASP A 218 9.56 0.21 -14.77
N ILE A 219 9.42 -1.09 -14.96
CA ILE A 219 9.48 -2.13 -13.93
C ILE A 219 10.89 -2.21 -13.30
N ALA A 220 11.91 -1.71 -14.01
CA ALA A 220 13.29 -1.66 -13.54
C ALA A 220 13.55 -0.50 -12.57
N VAL A 221 12.73 0.55 -12.56
CA VAL A 221 12.90 1.71 -11.67
C VAL A 221 12.35 1.38 -10.28
N THR A 222 13.24 1.37 -9.28
CA THR A 222 12.88 1.00 -7.90
C THR A 222 11.92 2.01 -7.27
N THR A 223 11.12 1.55 -6.30
CA THR A 223 10.21 2.44 -5.55
C THR A 223 11.00 3.47 -4.73
N GLU A 224 12.19 3.09 -4.26
CA GLU A 224 13.13 3.98 -3.61
C GLU A 224 13.61 5.11 -4.54
N LEU A 225 13.96 4.80 -5.79
CA LEU A 225 14.36 5.80 -6.80
C LEU A 225 13.20 6.75 -7.14
N LYS A 226 11.98 6.22 -7.30
CA LYS A 226 10.76 7.04 -7.50
C LYS A 226 10.53 8.03 -6.35
N GLN A 227 10.72 7.58 -5.10
CA GLN A 227 10.60 8.44 -3.92
C GLN A 227 11.74 9.45 -3.81
N ALA A 228 12.94 9.06 -4.22
CA ALA A 228 14.14 9.89 -4.25
C ALA A 228 14.03 11.03 -5.27
N VAL A 229 13.61 10.72 -6.51
CA VAL A 229 13.35 11.70 -7.58
C VAL A 229 12.26 12.69 -7.14
N ALA A 230 11.14 12.20 -6.61
CA ALA A 230 10.07 13.05 -6.08
C ALA A 230 10.54 13.95 -4.91
N LYS A 231 11.42 13.45 -4.04
CA LYS A 231 12.01 14.25 -2.94
C LYS A 231 13.06 15.26 -3.42
N PHE A 232 13.82 14.94 -4.46
CA PHE A 232 14.82 15.82 -5.05
C PHE A 232 14.16 17.08 -5.64
N PHE A 233 13.14 16.89 -6.47
CA PHE A 233 12.37 17.99 -7.07
C PHE A 233 11.60 18.81 -6.02
N ALA A 234 10.95 18.14 -5.07
CA ALA A 234 10.31 18.83 -3.92
C ALA A 234 11.27 19.65 -3.05
N LYS A 235 12.59 19.35 -3.07
CA LYS A 235 13.62 20.10 -2.32
C LYS A 235 14.16 21.31 -3.11
N HIS A 236 13.96 21.37 -4.42
CA HIS A 236 14.69 22.30 -5.29
C HIS A 236 13.81 23.25 -6.12
N GLU A 237 12.48 23.21 -5.95
CA GLU A 237 11.54 23.97 -6.81
C GLU A 237 10.62 24.94 -6.05
N VAL A 238 10.78 25.06 -4.73
CA VAL A 238 9.99 26.02 -3.95
C VAL A 238 10.77 27.33 -3.84
N ARG A 239 10.18 28.45 -4.29
CA ARG A 239 10.73 29.80 -4.05
C ARG A 239 11.21 29.91 -2.60
N PRO A 240 12.37 30.55 -2.32
CA PRO A 240 12.86 30.69 -0.95
C PRO A 240 11.80 31.26 0.01
N GLU A 241 10.95 32.17 -0.48
CA GLU A 241 9.86 32.76 0.29
C GLU A 241 8.75 31.76 0.63
N LEU A 242 8.19 31.04 -0.36
CA LEU A 242 7.18 30.01 -0.08
C LEU A 242 7.76 28.88 0.79
N LYS A 243 9.03 28.52 0.58
CA LYS A 243 9.72 27.55 1.41
C LYS A 243 9.82 28.01 2.86
N ARG A 244 10.16 29.29 3.07
CA ARG A 244 10.16 29.93 4.38
C ARG A 244 8.76 29.92 5.01
N GLN A 245 7.71 30.25 4.27
CA GLN A 245 6.32 30.17 4.75
C GLN A 245 5.94 28.75 5.19
N LEU A 246 6.28 27.74 4.37
CA LEU A 246 6.00 26.33 4.67
C LEU A 246 6.77 25.83 5.90
N ASP A 247 8.02 26.24 6.07
CA ASP A 247 8.83 25.89 7.24
C ASP A 247 8.31 26.57 8.51
N GLN A 248 7.91 27.85 8.42
CA GLN A 248 7.26 28.56 9.52
C GLN A 248 5.92 27.94 9.89
N MET A 249 5.13 27.50 8.91
CA MET A 249 3.87 26.80 9.15
C MET A 249 4.10 25.44 9.81
N ALA A 250 5.10 24.67 9.36
CA ALA A 250 5.45 23.39 9.96
C ALA A 250 5.88 23.56 11.43
N ALA A 251 6.69 24.58 11.73
CA ALA A 251 7.06 24.95 13.10
C ALA A 251 5.83 25.36 13.92
N PHE A 252 4.99 26.27 13.39
CA PHE A 252 3.73 26.69 14.03
C PHE A 252 2.83 25.51 14.40
N LEU A 253 2.73 24.50 13.54
CA LEU A 253 1.93 23.30 13.83
C LEU A 253 2.58 22.37 14.86
N GLY A 254 3.92 22.35 14.90
CA GLY A 254 4.72 21.54 15.82
C GLY A 254 4.90 22.15 17.21
N ASP A 255 4.74 23.47 17.34
CA ASP A 255 4.97 24.19 18.59
C ASP A 255 3.69 24.34 19.43
N GLU A 256 3.85 24.50 20.75
CA GLU A 256 2.74 24.88 21.62
C GLU A 256 2.57 26.40 21.60
N ILE A 257 1.50 26.86 20.94
CA ILE A 257 1.30 28.30 20.72
C ILE A 257 0.47 28.91 21.85
N GLY A 258 1.18 29.55 22.79
CA GLY A 258 0.60 30.29 23.90
C GLY A 258 -0.03 29.39 24.98
N PRO A 259 -0.65 29.97 26.02
CA PRO A 259 -1.09 29.24 27.22
C PRO A 259 -2.37 28.38 27.04
N ARG A 260 -2.76 28.06 25.79
CA ARG A 260 -4.05 27.41 25.45
C ARG A 260 -3.91 25.88 25.34
N HIS A 261 -3.75 25.20 26.48
CA HIS A 261 -3.37 23.78 26.62
C HIS A 261 -4.16 22.71 25.82
N ARG A 262 -5.40 22.93 25.36
CA ARG A 262 -6.19 21.89 24.66
C ARG A 262 -6.27 22.02 23.14
N GLN A 263 -6.15 23.23 22.59
CA GLN A 263 -6.44 23.49 21.17
C GLN A 263 -5.27 24.07 20.38
N ASN A 264 -4.23 24.56 21.07
CA ASN A 264 -2.93 24.93 20.52
C ASN A 264 -1.84 23.92 20.93
N LYS A 265 -2.23 22.69 21.29
CA LYS A 265 -1.28 21.65 21.61
C LYS A 265 -0.50 21.30 20.33
N ALA A 266 0.82 21.35 20.44
CA ALA A 266 1.76 20.85 19.46
C ALA A 266 1.23 19.57 18.78
N LYS A 267 1.09 19.61 17.45
CA LYS A 267 0.79 18.40 16.70
C LYS A 267 2.01 17.49 16.79
N ARG A 268 1.76 16.18 16.89
CA ARG A 268 2.84 15.18 16.80
C ARG A 268 3.53 15.30 15.42
N PRO A 269 4.83 15.00 15.29
CA PRO A 269 5.57 15.15 14.03
C PRO A 269 4.87 14.55 12.82
N ARG A 270 4.36 13.31 12.92
CA ARG A 270 3.60 12.66 11.84
C ARG A 270 2.30 13.39 11.45
N ALA A 271 1.66 14.07 12.40
CA ALA A 271 0.47 14.86 12.12
C ALA A 271 0.83 16.22 11.48
N VAL A 272 2.01 16.76 11.77
CA VAL A 272 2.58 17.91 11.05
C VAL A 272 2.90 17.50 9.62
N GLU A 273 3.67 16.42 9.42
CA GLU A 273 3.99 15.87 8.09
C GLU A 273 2.71 15.64 7.27
N SER A 274 1.72 14.96 7.85
CA SER A 274 0.45 14.72 7.16
C SER A 274 -0.30 16.01 6.84
N ALA A 275 -0.20 17.07 7.64
CA ALA A 275 -0.84 18.34 7.33
C ALA A 275 -0.09 19.07 6.21
N MET A 276 1.24 19.07 6.26
CA MET A 276 2.08 19.65 5.20
C MET A 276 1.88 18.93 3.86
N ASP A 277 1.76 17.60 3.86
CA ASP A 277 1.42 16.82 2.66
C ASP A 277 0.09 17.27 2.02
N GLU A 278 -0.89 17.69 2.82
CA GLU A 278 -2.13 18.26 2.29
C GLU A 278 -1.91 19.68 1.77
N VAL A 279 -1.16 20.53 2.49
CA VAL A 279 -0.82 21.89 2.04
C VAL A 279 -0.17 21.85 0.66
N TYR A 280 0.81 20.97 0.45
CA TYR A 280 1.43 20.77 -0.86
C TYR A 280 0.41 20.36 -1.93
N ARG A 281 -0.57 19.51 -1.61
CA ARG A 281 -1.63 19.15 -2.56
C ARG A 281 -2.54 20.33 -2.91
N HIS A 282 -2.81 21.21 -1.95
CA HIS A 282 -3.57 22.43 -2.20
C HIS A 282 -2.82 23.40 -3.10
N LEU A 283 -1.56 23.67 -2.80
CA LEU A 283 -0.71 24.51 -3.64
C LEU A 283 -0.51 23.92 -5.04
N GLY A 284 -0.38 22.59 -5.13
CA GLY A 284 -0.31 21.90 -6.41
C GLY A 284 -1.62 21.96 -7.22
N TYR A 285 -2.79 22.03 -6.56
CA TYR A 285 -4.06 22.32 -7.22
C TYR A 285 -4.10 23.74 -7.79
N LEU A 286 -3.68 24.75 -7.01
CA LEU A 286 -3.58 26.12 -7.51
C LEU A 286 -2.67 26.20 -8.74
N HIS A 287 -1.51 25.55 -8.67
CA HIS A 287 -0.58 25.58 -9.78
C HIS A 287 -1.09 24.88 -11.03
N ARG A 288 -1.52 23.61 -10.89
CA ARG A 288 -1.78 22.74 -12.05
C ARG A 288 -3.20 22.86 -12.59
N VAL A 289 -4.15 23.30 -11.78
CA VAL A 289 -5.57 23.37 -12.17
C VAL A 289 -6.02 24.81 -12.31
N LYS A 290 -5.60 25.70 -11.40
CA LYS A 290 -5.91 27.13 -11.50
C LYS A 290 -4.88 27.92 -12.32
N GLY A 291 -3.79 27.28 -12.77
CA GLY A 291 -2.77 27.91 -13.62
C GLY A 291 -1.90 28.95 -12.90
N VAL A 292 -1.90 28.96 -11.55
CA VAL A 292 -1.05 29.89 -10.78
C VAL A 292 0.41 29.51 -11.02
N SER A 293 1.27 30.45 -11.42
CA SER A 293 2.68 30.10 -11.59
C SER A 293 3.28 29.71 -10.24
N LEU A 294 4.25 28.80 -10.20
CA LEU A 294 4.94 28.48 -8.94
C LEU A 294 5.63 29.68 -8.32
N SER A 295 5.98 30.62 -9.19
CA SER A 295 6.53 31.89 -8.83
C SER A 295 5.53 32.70 -7.98
N GLU A 296 4.24 32.62 -8.26
CA GLU A 296 3.19 33.36 -7.56
C GLU A 296 2.61 32.60 -6.37
N LEU A 297 2.99 31.34 -6.15
CA LEU A 297 2.41 30.53 -5.09
C LEU A 297 2.74 31.06 -3.68
N THR A 298 1.69 31.21 -2.88
CA THR A 298 1.76 31.63 -1.47
C THR A 298 0.73 30.88 -0.63
N LEU A 299 0.94 30.82 0.69
CA LEU A 299 -0.08 30.28 1.60
C LEU A 299 -1.32 31.18 1.67
N GLU A 300 -1.16 32.48 1.45
CA GLU A 300 -2.22 33.47 1.41
C GLU A 300 -3.24 33.17 0.30
N GLN A 301 -2.82 32.65 -0.86
CA GLN A 301 -3.77 32.23 -1.90
C GLN A 301 -4.70 31.09 -1.44
N LEU A 302 -4.32 30.31 -0.43
CA LEU A 302 -5.19 29.30 0.15
C LEU A 302 -6.20 29.89 1.15
N VAL A 303 -5.92 31.03 1.76
CA VAL A 303 -6.87 31.72 2.64
C VAL A 303 -6.57 33.22 2.55
N PRO A 304 -7.12 33.95 1.56
CA PRO A 304 -6.63 35.28 1.18
C PRO A 304 -6.89 36.40 2.18
N HIS A 305 -7.89 36.22 3.05
CA HIS A 305 -8.28 37.22 4.04
C HIS A 305 -8.71 36.55 5.34
N SER A 306 -8.70 37.33 6.42
CA SER A 306 -9.21 36.92 7.74
C SER A 306 -10.74 36.96 7.85
N GLY A 307 -11.40 37.61 6.89
CA GLY A 307 -12.83 37.96 6.94
C GLY A 307 -13.13 39.18 7.81
N ILE A 308 -12.10 39.97 8.16
CA ILE A 308 -12.22 41.20 8.95
C ILE A 308 -11.79 42.37 8.07
N VAL A 309 -12.65 43.36 7.87
CA VAL A 309 -12.29 44.61 7.15
C VAL A 309 -11.37 45.49 8.00
N VAL A 310 -10.73 46.50 7.40
CA VAL A 310 -9.80 47.42 8.09
C VAL A 310 -10.43 48.06 9.34
N ASP A 311 -11.73 48.37 9.29
CA ASP A 311 -12.48 48.98 10.39
C ASP A 311 -12.93 47.97 11.47
N GLY A 312 -12.57 46.69 11.34
CA GLY A 312 -12.89 45.63 12.29
C GLY A 312 -14.27 44.98 12.11
N GLY A 313 -15.02 45.36 11.08
CA GLY A 313 -16.28 44.72 10.67
C GLY A 313 -16.08 43.39 9.93
N LEU A 314 -17.18 42.74 9.58
CA LEU A 314 -17.20 41.49 8.81
C LEU A 314 -17.04 41.77 7.30
N ASP A 315 -16.15 41.05 6.64
CA ASP A 315 -16.01 41.08 5.18
C ASP A 315 -16.79 39.91 4.55
N GLU A 316 -18.10 40.10 4.37
CA GLU A 316 -19.00 39.05 3.84
C GLU A 316 -18.63 38.66 2.41
N VAL A 317 -18.32 39.65 1.56
CA VAL A 317 -17.96 39.43 0.15
C VAL A 317 -16.72 38.54 0.03
N ALA A 318 -15.72 38.79 0.88
CA ALA A 318 -14.52 37.96 0.86
C ALA A 318 -14.81 36.55 1.39
N LEU A 319 -15.61 36.40 2.45
CA LEU A 319 -16.00 35.08 2.98
C LEU A 319 -16.76 34.24 1.95
N ASP A 320 -17.67 34.84 1.20
CA ASP A 320 -18.40 34.19 0.09
C ASP A 320 -17.43 33.74 -1.01
N ALA A 321 -16.48 34.59 -1.40
CA ALA A 321 -15.47 34.23 -2.41
C ALA A 321 -14.58 33.04 -1.96
N LEU A 322 -14.21 32.97 -0.68
CA LEU A 322 -13.50 31.82 -0.14
C LEU A 322 -14.36 30.55 -0.15
N HIS A 323 -15.64 30.68 0.26
CA HIS A 323 -16.57 29.57 0.26
C HIS A 323 -16.67 28.97 -1.15
N ASP A 324 -16.78 29.80 -2.18
CA ASP A 324 -16.85 29.38 -3.58
C ASP A 324 -15.56 28.71 -4.06
N ASP A 325 -14.37 29.24 -3.76
CA ASP A 325 -13.09 28.58 -4.09
C ASP A 325 -12.99 27.18 -3.47
N VAL A 326 -13.34 27.07 -2.19
CA VAL A 326 -13.30 25.80 -1.46
C VAL A 326 -14.32 24.81 -2.04
N ALA A 327 -15.53 25.27 -2.34
CA ALA A 327 -16.58 24.46 -2.94
C ALA A 327 -16.20 23.97 -4.34
N GLU A 328 -15.55 24.81 -5.14
CA GLU A 328 -15.01 24.46 -6.46
C GLU A 328 -13.92 23.39 -6.35
N GLN A 329 -12.95 23.56 -5.45
CA GLN A 329 -11.90 22.55 -5.25
C GLN A 329 -12.49 21.20 -4.82
N MET A 330 -13.48 21.19 -3.92
CA MET A 330 -14.17 19.96 -3.54
C MET A 330 -14.93 19.32 -4.70
N ARG A 331 -15.59 20.13 -5.52
CA ARG A 331 -16.30 19.65 -6.72
C ARG A 331 -15.32 18.99 -7.69
N TRP A 332 -14.19 19.62 -7.95
CA TRP A 332 -13.12 19.04 -8.76
C TRP A 332 -12.60 17.71 -8.18
N LEU A 333 -12.40 17.62 -6.86
CA LEU A 333 -12.00 16.35 -6.22
C LEU A 333 -13.06 15.24 -6.40
N ARG A 334 -14.35 15.58 -6.40
CA ARG A 334 -15.42 14.61 -6.63
C ARG A 334 -15.52 14.19 -8.09
N GLU A 335 -15.61 15.16 -8.99
CA GLU A 335 -15.94 14.94 -10.40
C GLU A 335 -14.74 14.43 -11.19
N GLN A 336 -13.60 15.11 -11.08
CA GLN A 336 -12.40 14.79 -11.86
C GLN A 336 -11.56 13.69 -11.22
N ARG A 337 -11.55 13.63 -9.88
CA ARG A 337 -10.67 12.71 -9.13
C ARG A 337 -11.41 11.53 -8.50
N GLN A 338 -12.75 11.51 -8.55
CA GLN A 338 -13.59 10.46 -7.97
C GLN A 338 -13.24 10.14 -6.50
N ASN A 339 -12.84 11.18 -5.75
CA ASN A 339 -12.49 11.03 -4.35
C ASN A 339 -13.74 10.89 -3.48
N ALA A 340 -13.61 10.19 -2.35
CA ALA A 340 -14.70 10.14 -1.37
C ALA A 340 -14.84 11.46 -0.60
N PRO A 341 -16.04 11.74 -0.06
CA PRO A 341 -16.29 12.89 0.81
C PRO A 341 -15.30 13.02 1.98
N ALA A 342 -14.77 11.91 2.49
CA ALA A 342 -13.77 11.94 3.57
C ALA A 342 -12.47 12.67 3.18
N THR A 343 -12.17 12.74 1.89
CA THR A 343 -11.03 13.49 1.34
C THR A 343 -11.29 14.99 1.36
N GLU A 344 -12.54 15.42 1.14
CA GLU A 344 -12.96 16.82 1.26
C GLU A 344 -12.79 17.34 2.69
N GLN A 345 -12.96 16.48 3.69
CA GLN A 345 -12.72 16.86 5.08
C GLN A 345 -11.25 17.26 5.32
N SER A 346 -10.33 16.64 4.59
CA SER A 346 -8.90 16.98 4.62
C SER A 346 -8.65 18.39 4.07
N VAL A 347 -9.39 18.77 3.02
CA VAL A 347 -9.33 20.11 2.41
C VAL A 347 -9.66 21.18 3.44
N ILE A 348 -10.83 21.08 4.06
CA ILE A 348 -11.26 22.05 5.08
C ILE A 348 -10.30 22.11 6.24
N LYS A 349 -9.89 20.95 6.77
CA LYS A 349 -9.00 20.90 7.92
C LYS A 349 -7.68 21.60 7.64
N THR A 350 -7.14 21.42 6.43
CA THR A 350 -5.90 22.06 5.99
C THR A 350 -6.09 23.57 5.82
N ARG A 351 -7.19 24.03 5.21
CA ARG A 351 -7.52 25.46 5.11
C ARG A 351 -7.66 26.10 6.50
N VAL A 352 -8.26 25.41 7.47
CA VAL A 352 -8.32 25.87 8.88
C VAL A 352 -6.92 25.97 9.50
N ASP A 353 -6.04 25.00 9.24
CA ASP A 353 -4.67 25.03 9.74
C ASP A 353 -3.86 26.20 9.12
N VAL A 354 -4.02 26.46 7.82
CA VAL A 354 -3.43 27.62 7.12
C VAL A 354 -4.00 28.93 7.66
N ALA A 355 -5.32 29.05 7.80
CA ALA A 355 -5.98 30.25 8.33
C ALA A 355 -5.49 30.59 9.76
N LYS A 356 -5.32 29.56 10.60
CA LYS A 356 -4.73 29.75 11.94
C LYS A 356 -3.29 30.25 11.86
N PHE A 357 -2.48 29.69 10.97
CA PHE A 357 -1.10 30.12 10.80
C PHE A 357 -1.01 31.60 10.37
N LEU A 358 -1.77 31.98 9.33
CA LEU A 358 -1.76 33.34 8.78
C LEU A 358 -2.34 34.37 9.76
N TYR A 359 -3.47 34.05 10.38
CA TYR A 359 -4.28 35.05 11.10
C TYR A 359 -4.21 34.92 12.63
N ALA A 360 -3.38 34.03 13.19
CA ALA A 360 -3.32 33.85 14.64
C ALA A 360 -3.04 35.13 15.43
N LYS A 361 -2.31 36.08 14.84
CA LYS A 361 -1.97 37.38 15.47
C LYS A 361 -3.18 38.31 15.62
N LEU A 362 -4.22 38.16 14.79
CA LEU A 362 -5.44 38.98 14.83
C LEU A 362 -6.41 38.57 15.95
N SER A 363 -6.27 37.36 16.50
CA SER A 363 -7.15 36.88 17.57
C SER A 363 -6.95 37.68 18.87
N ARG A 364 -8.04 38.33 19.31
CA ARG A 364 -8.16 39.12 20.55
C ARG A 364 -8.43 38.28 21.79
N MET A 365 -8.75 36.98 21.67
CA MET A 365 -9.05 36.07 22.81
C MET A 365 -7.85 35.73 23.73
N ARG A 366 -6.95 36.66 24.06
CA ARG A 366 -5.70 36.42 24.83
C ARG A 366 -5.85 36.47 26.36
N GLY A 367 -7.06 36.61 26.91
CA GLY A 367 -7.27 36.85 28.35
C GLY A 367 -7.14 35.65 29.30
N ARG A 368 -6.45 35.85 30.43
CA ARG A 368 -6.21 34.89 31.54
C ARG A 368 -7.51 34.39 32.23
N HIS A 369 -8.62 35.12 32.11
CA HIS A 369 -9.89 34.85 32.79
C HIS A 369 -10.85 33.90 32.06
N GLN A 370 -10.53 33.44 30.84
CA GLN A 370 -11.38 32.49 30.10
C GLN A 370 -10.76 31.08 30.03
N ARG A 371 -10.02 30.68 31.07
CA ARG A 371 -9.47 29.31 31.20
C ARG A 371 -10.52 28.22 31.43
N SER A 372 -11.78 28.56 31.72
CA SER A 372 -12.76 27.62 32.29
C SER A 372 -13.88 27.11 31.37
N SER A 373 -13.96 27.49 30.08
CA SER A 373 -15.06 27.00 29.24
C SER A 373 -14.58 26.31 27.98
N LYS A 374 -15.39 25.36 27.49
CA LYS A 374 -15.20 24.56 26.26
C LYS A 374 -15.17 25.41 24.97
N THR A 375 -14.91 26.72 25.04
CA THR A 375 -14.92 27.63 23.90
C THR A 375 -13.87 27.25 22.87
N VAL A 376 -14.27 27.30 21.60
CA VAL A 376 -13.40 26.95 20.47
C VAL A 376 -12.47 28.14 20.18
N SER A 377 -11.17 27.89 20.14
CA SER A 377 -10.11 28.85 19.82
C SER A 377 -10.33 29.51 18.46
N TYR A 378 -9.96 30.78 18.33
CA TYR A 378 -10.05 31.56 17.08
C TYR A 378 -11.49 31.77 16.55
N ARG A 379 -12.51 31.71 17.43
CA ARG A 379 -13.90 32.06 17.11
C ARG A 379 -14.08 33.53 16.67
N ASP A 380 -13.15 34.36 17.09
CA ASP A 380 -13.07 35.79 16.78
C ASP A 380 -12.46 36.07 15.39
N ILE A 381 -12.08 35.03 14.64
CA ILE A 381 -11.60 35.13 13.27
C ILE A 381 -12.68 34.56 12.34
N PRO A 382 -13.44 35.41 11.61
CA PRO A 382 -14.57 34.97 10.80
C PRO A 382 -14.25 33.87 9.80
N VAL A 383 -13.12 33.97 9.09
CA VAL A 383 -12.73 32.96 8.09
C VAL A 383 -12.55 31.56 8.70
N ILE A 384 -12.13 31.47 9.96
CA ILE A 384 -11.96 30.19 10.65
C ILE A 384 -13.32 29.59 11.04
N GLU A 385 -14.28 30.42 11.45
CA GLU A 385 -15.64 29.94 11.77
C GLU A 385 -16.39 29.50 10.51
N GLU A 386 -16.21 30.22 9.40
CA GLU A 386 -16.79 29.89 8.10
C GLU A 386 -16.28 28.53 7.58
N LEU A 387 -14.96 28.34 7.57
CA LEU A 387 -14.36 27.03 7.24
C LEU A 387 -14.82 25.91 8.19
N ARG A 388 -15.07 26.20 9.47
CA ARG A 388 -15.63 25.22 10.42
C ARG A 388 -17.08 24.90 10.14
N ALA A 389 -17.87 25.86 9.65
CA ALA A 389 -19.26 25.64 9.22
C ALA A 389 -19.30 24.67 8.04
N MET A 390 -18.54 24.97 6.98
CA MET A 390 -18.35 24.05 5.84
C MET A 390 -17.87 22.66 6.29
N GLY A 391 -16.95 22.62 7.26
CA GLY A 391 -16.44 21.36 7.83
C GLY A 391 -17.52 20.48 8.48
N ARG A 392 -18.52 21.10 9.13
CA ARG A 392 -19.66 20.37 9.73
C ARG A 392 -20.57 19.77 8.64
N GLU A 393 -20.80 20.51 7.56
CA GLU A 393 -21.59 20.04 6.42
C GLU A 393 -20.91 18.88 5.70
N VAL A 394 -19.60 19.00 5.44
CA VAL A 394 -18.80 17.91 4.88
C VAL A 394 -18.84 16.68 5.80
N GLU A 395 -18.75 16.86 7.12
CA GLU A 395 -18.84 15.75 8.06
C GLU A 395 -20.22 15.06 8.02
N ALA A 396 -21.31 15.81 7.87
CA ALA A 396 -22.64 15.25 7.68
C ALA A 396 -22.71 14.40 6.40
N ARG A 397 -22.16 14.89 5.27
CA ARG A 397 -22.06 14.13 4.02
C ARG A 397 -21.20 12.87 4.17
N VAL A 398 -20.07 12.96 4.87
CA VAL A 398 -19.18 11.81 5.14
C VAL A 398 -19.92 10.73 5.93
N ARG A 399 -20.76 11.11 6.89
CA ARG A 399 -21.56 10.16 7.68
C ARG A 399 -22.66 9.49 6.86
N ALA A 400 -23.26 10.21 5.91
CA ALA A 400 -24.29 9.69 5.02
C ALA A 400 -23.72 8.84 3.86
N ALA A 401 -22.45 9.06 3.48
CA ALA A 401 -21.85 8.39 2.34
C ALA A 401 -21.69 6.87 2.57
N PRO A 402 -21.99 6.03 1.56
CA PRO A 402 -21.77 4.59 1.67
C PRO A 402 -20.28 4.26 1.80
N LYS A 403 -19.98 3.12 2.43
CA LYS A 403 -18.61 2.63 2.51
C LYS A 403 -18.14 2.25 1.11
N VAL A 404 -17.11 2.92 0.62
CA VAL A 404 -16.54 2.70 -0.73
C VAL A 404 -15.72 1.41 -0.83
N ALA A 405 -15.31 0.86 0.32
CA ALA A 405 -14.54 -0.37 0.36
C ALA A 405 -15.46 -1.60 0.30
N ASP A 406 -15.14 -2.52 -0.59
CA ASP A 406 -15.77 -3.84 -0.68
C ASP A 406 -15.43 -4.64 0.58
N GLU A 407 -16.38 -4.68 1.52
CA GLU A 407 -16.20 -5.34 2.81
C GLU A 407 -16.08 -6.86 2.64
N SER A 408 -16.69 -7.48 1.62
CA SER A 408 -16.57 -8.93 1.36
C SER A 408 -15.13 -9.36 1.09
N LYS A 409 -14.35 -8.49 0.44
CA LYS A 409 -12.93 -8.71 0.14
C LYS A 409 -11.99 -8.34 1.29
N LYS A 410 -12.48 -7.68 2.34
CA LYS A 410 -11.63 -7.12 3.40
C LYS A 410 -11.91 -7.69 4.77
N PHE A 411 -13.17 -7.98 5.08
CA PHE A 411 -13.65 -8.26 6.43
C PHE A 411 -13.77 -9.77 6.67
N MET A 412 -13.37 -10.18 7.87
CA MET A 412 -13.39 -11.55 8.35
C MET A 412 -14.09 -11.54 9.71
N ASP A 413 -15.06 -12.42 9.92
CA ASP A 413 -15.71 -12.56 11.22
C ASP A 413 -14.75 -13.17 12.27
N TRP A 414 -15.16 -13.09 13.53
CA TRP A 414 -14.31 -13.47 14.65
C TRP A 414 -14.00 -14.97 14.68
N PRO A 415 -14.97 -15.88 14.45
CA PRO A 415 -14.69 -17.31 14.34
C PRO A 415 -13.67 -17.64 13.25
N THR A 416 -13.82 -17.05 12.06
CA THR A 416 -12.86 -17.24 10.95
C THR A 416 -11.49 -16.70 11.30
N TYR A 417 -11.40 -15.55 11.97
CA TYR A 417 -10.13 -15.02 12.46
C TYR A 417 -9.45 -15.98 13.45
N ARG A 418 -10.19 -16.56 14.39
CA ARG A 418 -9.65 -17.56 15.32
C ARG A 418 -9.20 -18.83 14.60
N ALA A 419 -9.93 -19.30 13.60
CA ALA A 419 -9.53 -20.42 12.76
C ALA A 419 -8.21 -20.14 12.01
N VAL A 420 -8.02 -18.92 11.53
CA VAL A 420 -6.75 -18.48 10.93
C VAL A 420 -5.61 -18.52 11.95
N VAL A 421 -5.81 -18.06 13.18
CA VAL A 421 -4.78 -18.13 14.24
C VAL A 421 -4.40 -19.59 14.53
N ALA A 422 -5.40 -20.49 14.61
CA ALA A 422 -5.16 -21.92 14.78
C ALA A 422 -4.37 -22.53 13.61
N HIS A 423 -4.67 -22.13 12.38
CA HIS A 423 -3.91 -22.57 11.20
C HIS A 423 -2.46 -22.04 11.22
N LEU A 424 -2.24 -20.78 11.61
CA LEU A 424 -0.89 -20.22 11.76
C LEU A 424 -0.07 -20.96 12.84
N LYS A 425 -0.71 -21.44 13.90
CA LYS A 425 -0.06 -22.30 14.90
C LYS A 425 0.45 -23.59 14.27
N GLN A 426 -0.34 -24.26 13.43
CA GLN A 426 0.07 -25.48 12.72
C GLN A 426 1.28 -25.22 11.80
N GLU A 427 1.36 -24.04 11.19
CA GLU A 427 2.51 -23.61 10.38
C GLU A 427 3.79 -23.40 11.18
N CYS A 428 3.81 -23.52 12.51
CA CYS A 428 5.02 -23.42 13.32
C CYS A 428 5.81 -24.76 13.37
N GLY A 429 5.26 -25.84 12.80
CA GLY A 429 5.87 -27.16 12.78
C GLY A 429 7.29 -27.22 12.21
N SER A 430 8.05 -28.23 12.63
CA SER A 430 9.44 -28.48 12.22
C SER A 430 9.58 -28.99 10.79
N HIS A 431 8.52 -29.55 10.22
CA HIS A 431 8.49 -30.13 8.89
C HIS A 431 7.44 -29.44 8.01
N TYR A 432 7.65 -29.47 6.70
CA TYR A 432 6.63 -29.16 5.71
C TYR A 432 5.60 -30.29 5.60
N ALA A 433 4.50 -30.07 4.88
CA ALA A 433 3.49 -31.09 4.63
C ALA A 433 4.06 -32.32 3.89
N ASP A 434 5.12 -32.15 3.10
CA ASP A 434 5.86 -33.24 2.44
C ASP A 434 6.91 -33.91 3.34
N ARG A 435 6.81 -33.71 4.67
CA ARG A 435 7.72 -34.23 5.72
C ARG A 435 9.17 -33.78 5.60
N LYS A 436 9.50 -32.81 4.74
CA LYS A 436 10.86 -32.26 4.69
C LYS A 436 11.12 -31.30 5.85
N PRO A 437 12.32 -31.31 6.44
CA PRO A 437 12.66 -30.39 7.52
C PRO A 437 12.63 -28.94 7.03
N ARG A 438 12.11 -28.05 7.88
CA ARG A 438 12.04 -26.62 7.59
C ARG A 438 13.30 -25.92 8.06
N LYS A 439 13.78 -24.96 7.27
CA LYS A 439 14.88 -24.08 7.66
C LYS A 439 14.53 -23.35 8.98
N PRO A 440 15.44 -23.26 9.97
CA PRO A 440 15.18 -22.62 11.25
C PRO A 440 14.60 -21.20 11.12
N ILE A 441 15.20 -20.37 10.27
CA ILE A 441 14.71 -19.00 10.01
C ILE A 441 13.29 -18.98 9.42
N GLY A 442 12.91 -20.00 8.65
CA GLY A 442 11.56 -20.14 8.10
C GLY A 442 10.54 -20.45 9.18
N ARG A 443 10.92 -21.26 10.17
CA ARG A 443 10.10 -21.55 11.36
C ARG A 443 9.96 -20.31 12.24
N ALA A 444 11.06 -19.60 12.51
CA ALA A 444 11.04 -18.36 13.27
C ALA A 444 10.07 -17.32 12.68
N LYS A 445 10.05 -17.18 11.34
CA LYS A 445 9.08 -16.32 10.64
C LYS A 445 7.63 -16.77 10.86
N SER A 446 7.35 -18.07 10.83
CA SER A 446 6.01 -18.61 11.10
C SER A 446 5.58 -18.35 12.55
N VAL A 447 6.47 -18.61 13.52
CA VAL A 447 6.23 -18.35 14.94
C VAL A 447 5.90 -16.88 15.19
N GLN A 448 6.68 -15.94 14.63
CA GLN A 448 6.38 -14.52 14.77
C GLN A 448 4.99 -14.15 14.21
N ASN A 449 4.63 -14.66 13.01
CA ASN A 449 3.33 -14.36 12.41
C ASN A 449 2.18 -14.90 13.27
N PHE A 450 2.34 -16.11 13.79
CA PHE A 450 1.39 -16.73 14.72
C PHE A 450 1.25 -15.90 15.99
N LEU A 451 2.35 -15.55 16.64
CA LEU A 451 2.32 -14.78 17.89
C LEU A 451 1.70 -13.39 17.73
N ILE A 452 2.00 -12.69 16.63
CA ILE A 452 1.34 -11.41 16.33
C ILE A 452 -0.18 -11.58 16.25
N ALA A 453 -0.65 -12.60 15.51
CA ALA A 453 -2.08 -12.88 15.37
C ALA A 453 -2.71 -13.37 16.69
N LEU A 454 -1.94 -14.10 17.50
CA LEU A 454 -2.35 -14.59 18.81
C LEU A 454 -2.54 -13.46 19.82
N VAL A 455 -1.63 -12.48 19.90
CA VAL A 455 -1.80 -11.32 20.80
C VAL A 455 -3.10 -10.57 20.50
N TYR A 456 -3.45 -10.47 19.22
CA TYR A 456 -4.69 -9.84 18.78
C TYR A 456 -5.98 -10.55 19.24
N THR A 457 -5.91 -11.81 19.69
CA THR A 457 -7.10 -12.52 20.21
C THR A 457 -7.47 -12.09 21.62
N ILE A 458 -6.50 -11.62 22.42
CA ILE A 458 -6.68 -11.14 23.79
C ILE A 458 -6.58 -9.62 23.90
N CYS A 459 -5.89 -8.99 22.96
CA CYS A 459 -5.67 -7.55 22.89
C CYS A 459 -5.95 -7.06 21.47
N PRO A 460 -7.23 -6.93 21.06
CA PRO A 460 -7.61 -6.35 19.77
C PRO A 460 -7.38 -4.83 19.80
N ASP A 461 -6.14 -4.40 20.03
CA ASP A 461 -5.78 -3.00 20.14
C ASP A 461 -5.18 -2.44 18.82
N ARG A 462 -4.69 -1.20 18.81
CA ARG A 462 -4.20 -0.55 17.58
C ARG A 462 -2.91 -1.23 17.15
N ALA A 463 -2.61 -1.19 15.85
CA ALA A 463 -1.33 -1.69 15.31
C ALA A 463 -0.09 -1.23 16.11
N ARG A 464 -0.12 0.01 16.61
CA ARG A 464 0.94 0.62 17.42
C ARG A 464 1.27 -0.16 18.69
N THR A 465 0.28 -0.64 19.42
CA THR A 465 0.52 -1.37 20.68
C THR A 465 1.21 -2.71 20.46
N ILE A 466 1.17 -3.23 19.22
CA ILE A 466 1.82 -4.48 18.84
C ILE A 466 3.24 -4.25 18.33
N TYR A 467 3.45 -3.35 17.36
CA TYR A 467 4.81 -3.15 16.83
C TYR A 467 5.73 -2.38 17.79
N GLU A 468 5.17 -1.63 18.74
CA GLU A 468 5.94 -1.03 19.82
C GLU A 468 5.96 -1.91 21.07
N LEU A 469 5.36 -3.11 21.09
CA LEU A 469 5.37 -3.95 22.30
C LEU A 469 6.82 -4.24 22.73
N GLU A 470 7.18 -3.90 23.96
CA GLU A 470 8.56 -3.83 24.43
C GLU A 470 8.78 -4.72 25.66
N LEU A 471 9.76 -5.62 25.58
CA LEU A 471 10.10 -6.54 26.66
C LEU A 471 10.65 -5.77 27.87
N GLY A 472 10.20 -6.12 29.07
CA GLY A 472 10.64 -5.47 30.32
C GLY A 472 9.99 -4.11 30.60
N ARG A 473 9.17 -3.60 29.69
CA ARG A 473 8.40 -2.36 29.88
C ARG A 473 6.90 -2.57 29.70
N ARG A 474 6.50 -3.01 28.50
CA ARG A 474 5.09 -3.20 28.11
C ARG A 474 4.68 -4.65 28.06
N LEU A 475 5.61 -5.55 27.83
CA LEU A 475 5.42 -6.98 28.07
C LEU A 475 6.29 -7.36 29.27
N LEU A 476 5.63 -7.71 30.38
CA LEU A 476 6.29 -8.11 31.62
C LEU A 476 6.02 -9.59 31.88
N LYS A 477 7.02 -10.29 32.44
CA LYS A 477 6.83 -11.62 33.02
C LYS A 477 6.57 -11.43 34.51
N THR A 478 5.46 -11.95 35.02
CA THR A 478 5.09 -11.91 36.45
C THR A 478 6.02 -12.82 37.25
N GLU A 479 6.00 -12.67 38.57
CA GLU A 479 6.74 -13.56 39.49
C GLU A 479 6.29 -15.02 39.37
N GLU A 480 5.01 -15.24 39.06
CA GLU A 480 4.40 -16.55 38.75
C GLU A 480 4.84 -17.11 37.38
N GLY A 481 5.65 -16.37 36.62
CA GLY A 481 6.18 -16.80 35.33
C GLY A 481 5.25 -16.57 34.13
N HIS A 482 4.13 -15.88 34.29
CA HIS A 482 3.18 -15.58 33.22
C HIS A 482 3.47 -14.24 32.56
N TYR A 483 3.18 -14.09 31.27
CA TYR A 483 3.30 -12.80 30.62
C TYR A 483 2.06 -11.93 30.82
N GLN A 484 2.24 -10.62 30.88
CA GLN A 484 1.16 -9.64 30.87
C GLN A 484 1.55 -8.41 30.06
N ILE A 485 0.57 -7.84 29.37
CA ILE A 485 0.73 -6.54 28.71
C ILE A 485 0.34 -5.44 29.68
N VAL A 486 1.25 -4.49 29.87
CA VAL A 486 1.08 -3.33 30.75
C VAL A 486 1.13 -2.07 29.90
N HIS A 487 0.06 -1.28 29.95
CA HIS A 487 -0.03 -0.02 29.23
C HIS A 487 -0.31 1.15 30.17
N ARG A 488 0.37 2.27 29.92
CA ARG A 488 0.19 3.56 30.59
C ARG A 488 -0.49 4.57 29.64
N ALA A 489 -0.85 5.73 30.17
CA ALA A 489 -1.50 6.80 29.39
C ALA A 489 -0.70 7.21 28.12
N ASP A 490 0.63 7.19 28.16
CA ASP A 490 1.46 7.61 27.02
C ASP A 490 1.55 6.57 25.90
N ASP A 491 1.19 5.32 26.18
CA ASP A 491 1.23 4.23 25.21
C ASP A 491 0.08 4.32 24.19
N PHE A 492 -0.99 5.06 24.51
CA PHE A 492 -2.14 5.25 23.64
C PHE A 492 -2.16 6.60 22.96
N LYS A 493 -2.84 6.67 21.80
CA LYS A 493 -3.18 7.96 21.17
C LYS A 493 -4.09 8.80 22.07
N THR A 494 -4.97 8.15 22.83
CA THR A 494 -6.02 8.75 23.65
C THR A 494 -5.83 8.43 25.13
N GLY A 495 -4.63 8.05 25.57
CA GLY A 495 -4.47 7.45 26.89
C GLY A 495 -4.80 8.40 28.03
N HIS A 496 -4.52 9.71 27.92
CA HIS A 496 -4.97 10.69 28.92
C HIS A 496 -6.51 10.82 29.03
N SER A 497 -7.28 10.26 28.10
CA SER A 497 -8.76 10.22 28.16
C SER A 497 -9.29 8.96 28.83
N TYR A 498 -8.49 7.89 28.95
CA TYR A 498 -8.96 6.57 29.38
C TYR A 498 -8.13 5.92 30.49
N CYS A 499 -6.86 6.31 30.60
CA CYS A 499 -5.99 6.06 31.75
C CYS A 499 -5.78 7.44 32.40
N LYS A 500 -6.36 7.69 33.58
CA LYS A 500 -6.02 8.91 34.33
C LYS A 500 -4.52 8.87 34.67
N ALA A 501 -3.93 10.02 34.97
CA ALA A 501 -2.51 10.07 35.32
C ALA A 501 -2.23 9.11 36.50
N GLY A 502 -1.46 8.05 36.25
CA GLY A 502 -1.16 6.99 37.22
C GLY A 502 -1.85 5.64 36.93
N ASP A 503 -2.95 5.61 36.17
CA ASP A 503 -3.65 4.37 35.86
C ASP A 503 -2.82 3.48 34.92
N VAL A 504 -2.76 2.20 35.25
CA VAL A 504 -2.07 1.17 34.50
C VAL A 504 -3.08 0.12 34.05
N ARG A 505 -3.17 -0.10 32.74
CA ARG A 505 -4.00 -1.17 32.19
C ARG A 505 -3.17 -2.44 32.05
N VAL A 506 -3.54 -3.48 32.79
CA VAL A 506 -2.92 -4.80 32.76
C VAL A 506 -3.80 -5.78 32.00
N ILE A 507 -3.20 -6.52 31.06
CA ILE A 507 -3.87 -7.56 30.27
C ILE A 507 -3.06 -8.84 30.48
N PRO A 508 -3.51 -9.74 31.38
CA PRO A 508 -2.81 -11.00 31.61
C PRO A 508 -2.88 -11.90 30.37
N PHE A 509 -1.79 -12.56 30.04
CA PHE A 509 -1.83 -13.60 29.03
C PHE A 509 -2.44 -14.86 29.63
N PRO A 510 -3.26 -15.61 28.87
CA PRO A 510 -3.60 -16.98 29.25
C PRO A 510 -2.31 -17.78 29.47
N GLU A 511 -2.28 -18.65 30.47
CA GLU A 511 -1.10 -19.46 30.80
C GLU A 511 -0.56 -20.21 29.57
N THR A 512 -1.48 -20.70 28.74
CA THR A 512 -1.19 -21.40 27.48
C THR A 512 -0.37 -20.59 26.47
N PHE A 513 -0.27 -19.27 26.61
CA PHE A 513 0.52 -18.42 25.72
C PHE A 513 2.00 -18.43 26.10
N THR A 514 2.31 -18.55 27.39
CA THR A 514 3.66 -18.40 27.96
C THR A 514 4.70 -19.28 27.26
N PRO A 515 4.45 -20.59 27.01
CA PRO A 515 5.44 -21.43 26.34
C PRO A 515 5.81 -20.98 24.92
N TYR A 516 4.87 -20.37 24.19
CA TYR A 516 5.17 -19.85 22.84
C TYR A 516 6.03 -18.59 22.89
N PHE A 517 5.85 -17.75 23.91
CA PHE A 517 6.66 -16.55 24.10
C PHE A 517 8.05 -16.88 24.62
N ASP A 518 8.18 -17.81 25.57
CA ASP A 518 9.48 -18.29 26.02
C ASP A 518 10.28 -18.88 24.83
N ALA A 519 9.67 -19.78 24.05
CA ALA A 519 10.32 -20.30 22.85
C ALA A 519 10.66 -19.19 21.83
N TRP A 520 9.82 -18.16 21.70
CA TRP A 520 10.11 -17.02 20.84
C TRP A 520 11.35 -16.25 21.31
N PHE A 521 11.46 -15.91 22.59
CA PHE A 521 12.58 -15.15 23.11
C PHE A 521 13.88 -15.96 23.14
N ASP A 522 13.81 -17.22 23.53
CA ASP A 522 14.99 -18.06 23.74
C ASP A 522 15.54 -18.62 22.42
N GLN A 523 14.65 -19.02 21.50
CA GLN A 523 15.03 -19.77 20.31
C GLN A 523 14.91 -18.95 19.02
N TYR A 524 13.76 -18.32 18.77
CA TYR A 524 13.42 -17.84 17.42
C TYR A 524 13.78 -16.38 17.16
N ARG A 525 13.56 -15.50 18.13
CA ARG A 525 13.87 -14.05 18.04
C ARG A 525 15.36 -13.80 17.83
N PRO A 526 16.30 -14.49 18.52
CA PRO A 526 17.73 -14.30 18.31
C PRO A 526 18.20 -14.57 16.88
N MET A 527 17.48 -15.42 16.12
CA MET A 527 17.82 -15.75 14.73
C MET A 527 17.74 -14.55 13.77
N PHE A 528 17.08 -13.46 14.18
CA PHE A 528 17.01 -12.22 13.41
C PHE A 528 18.05 -11.17 13.83
N ALA A 529 18.88 -11.47 14.83
CA ALA A 529 19.87 -10.56 15.42
C ALA A 529 19.33 -9.14 15.70
N PRO A 530 18.20 -8.99 16.41
CA PRO A 530 17.62 -7.67 16.67
C PRO A 530 18.50 -6.85 17.63
N ASN A 531 18.66 -5.57 17.33
CA ASN A 531 19.42 -4.61 18.14
C ASN A 531 18.52 -3.71 19.00
N HIS A 532 17.34 -4.21 19.38
CA HIS A 532 16.31 -3.45 20.09
C HIS A 532 15.54 -4.36 21.07
N ASN A 533 14.74 -3.77 21.96
CA ASN A 533 13.98 -4.49 22.99
C ASN A 533 12.51 -4.77 22.62
N PHE A 534 12.06 -4.35 21.42
CA PHE A 534 10.72 -4.71 20.95
C PHE A 534 10.55 -6.22 20.79
N VAL A 535 9.39 -6.74 21.18
CA VAL A 535 9.03 -8.16 21.17
C VAL A 535 9.15 -8.74 19.76
N PHE A 536 8.66 -8.01 18.76
CA PHE A 536 8.66 -8.42 17.36
C PHE A 536 9.66 -7.62 16.52
N THR A 537 10.19 -8.25 15.47
CA THR A 537 11.26 -7.69 14.62
C THR A 537 10.94 -7.86 13.13
N GLN A 538 11.49 -6.98 12.30
CA GLN A 538 11.65 -7.26 10.88
C GLN A 538 12.64 -8.40 10.66
N TRP A 539 12.61 -8.99 9.46
CA TRP A 539 13.49 -10.12 9.13
C TRP A 539 14.98 -9.76 9.06
N ASN A 540 15.30 -8.47 9.05
CA ASN A 540 16.66 -7.93 9.06
C ASN A 540 17.07 -7.41 10.46
N GLY A 541 16.35 -7.77 11.52
CA GLY A 541 16.65 -7.35 12.90
C GLY A 541 16.22 -5.93 13.26
N LYS A 542 15.66 -5.14 12.32
CA LYS A 542 15.16 -3.79 12.62
C LYS A 542 13.79 -3.83 13.31
N PRO A 543 13.42 -2.79 14.10
CA PRO A 543 12.09 -2.70 14.70
C PRO A 543 10.95 -2.83 13.68
N LEU A 544 9.87 -3.54 14.03
CA LEU A 544 8.63 -3.43 13.26
C LEU A 544 8.08 -2.00 13.34
N HIS A 545 7.41 -1.55 12.28
CA HIS A 545 6.70 -0.28 12.23
C HIS A 545 5.33 -0.49 11.58
N SER A 546 4.52 0.57 11.55
CA SER A 546 3.13 0.50 11.08
C SER A 546 2.96 -0.18 9.72
N SER A 547 3.80 0.17 8.73
CA SER A 547 3.68 -0.37 7.37
C SER A 547 4.17 -1.83 7.27
N SER A 548 5.26 -2.18 7.96
CA SER A 548 5.79 -3.55 7.93
C SER A 548 4.86 -4.53 8.63
N LEU A 549 4.29 -4.15 9.80
CA LEU A 549 3.26 -4.95 10.47
C LEU A 549 2.01 -5.09 9.61
N TYR A 550 1.52 -3.99 9.01
CA TYR A 550 0.35 -4.01 8.13
C TYR A 550 0.52 -4.99 6.97
N LEU A 551 1.64 -4.92 6.25
CA LEU A 551 1.92 -5.79 5.10
C LEU A 551 2.09 -7.24 5.52
N LEU A 552 2.88 -7.50 6.58
CA LEU A 552 3.10 -8.84 7.10
C LEU A 552 1.78 -9.49 7.48
N PHE A 553 0.95 -8.81 8.27
CA PHE A 553 -0.33 -9.34 8.74
C PHE A 553 -1.30 -9.57 7.56
N ARG A 554 -1.50 -8.53 6.72
CA ARG A 554 -2.44 -8.59 5.58
C ARG A 554 -2.10 -9.70 4.59
N GLN A 555 -0.83 -9.92 4.30
CA GLN A 555 -0.40 -10.99 3.39
C GLN A 555 -0.73 -12.39 3.94
N ARG A 556 -0.64 -12.60 5.26
CA ARG A 556 -0.97 -13.89 5.87
C ARG A 556 -2.46 -14.15 5.89
N MET A 557 -3.25 -13.15 6.27
CA MET A 557 -4.71 -13.25 6.22
C MET A 557 -5.17 -13.55 4.80
N TYR A 558 -4.68 -12.78 3.82
CA TYR A 558 -5.05 -12.97 2.42
C TYR A 558 -4.65 -14.33 1.86
N ARG A 559 -3.46 -14.84 2.19
CA ARG A 559 -3.03 -16.18 1.76
C ARG A 559 -4.02 -17.24 2.22
N LEU A 560 -4.50 -17.14 3.46
CA LEU A 560 -5.36 -18.15 4.08
C LEU A 560 -6.82 -18.00 3.67
N THR A 561 -7.35 -16.78 3.58
CA THR A 561 -8.79 -16.55 3.38
C THR A 561 -9.16 -15.90 2.06
N GLY A 562 -8.19 -15.36 1.32
CA GLY A 562 -8.46 -14.52 0.14
C GLY A 562 -8.95 -13.12 0.49
N GLN A 563 -9.00 -12.77 1.78
CA GLN A 563 -9.46 -11.46 2.23
C GLN A 563 -8.29 -10.57 2.64
N LEU A 564 -8.34 -9.30 2.26
CA LEU A 564 -7.37 -8.25 2.60
C LEU A 564 -7.55 -7.72 4.03
N PHE A 565 -7.76 -8.64 4.96
CA PHE A 565 -7.95 -8.37 6.38
C PHE A 565 -6.66 -7.80 6.98
N HIS A 566 -6.77 -6.77 7.81
CA HIS A 566 -5.62 -6.05 8.35
C HIS A 566 -5.80 -5.78 9.85
N PRO A 567 -4.75 -5.43 10.61
CA PRO A 567 -4.81 -5.43 12.07
C PRO A 567 -5.97 -4.63 12.68
N GLN A 568 -6.27 -3.45 12.13
CA GLN A 568 -7.40 -2.63 12.59
C GLN A 568 -8.78 -3.31 12.44
N LEU A 569 -8.95 -4.25 11.50
CA LEU A 569 -10.22 -4.97 11.31
C LEU A 569 -10.44 -6.08 12.34
N VAL A 570 -9.39 -6.56 13.04
CA VAL A 570 -9.53 -7.47 14.18
C VAL A 570 -10.47 -6.86 15.23
N ARG A 571 -10.30 -5.55 15.48
CA ARG A 571 -11.13 -4.75 16.38
C ARG A 571 -12.60 -4.79 16.00
N SER A 572 -12.87 -4.53 14.73
CA SER A 572 -14.23 -4.57 14.19
C SER A 572 -14.80 -5.98 14.26
N SER A 573 -13.99 -7.00 13.96
CA SER A 573 -14.38 -8.40 14.00
C SER A 573 -14.83 -8.84 15.40
N ALA A 574 -14.00 -8.57 16.42
CA ALA A 574 -14.33 -8.86 17.82
C ALA A 574 -15.60 -8.13 18.28
N VAL A 575 -15.67 -6.81 18.07
CA VAL A 575 -16.83 -6.00 18.46
C VAL A 575 -18.12 -6.48 17.80
N THR A 576 -18.08 -6.78 16.51
CA THR A 576 -19.24 -7.24 15.74
C THR A 576 -19.72 -8.59 16.26
N TYR A 577 -18.79 -9.51 16.54
CA TYR A 577 -19.11 -10.82 17.09
C TYR A 577 -19.76 -10.75 18.48
N PHE A 578 -19.12 -10.06 19.44
CA PHE A 578 -19.66 -10.00 20.81
C PHE A 578 -21.04 -9.33 20.86
N LYS A 579 -21.28 -8.33 20.02
CA LYS A 579 -22.61 -7.71 19.91
C LYS A 579 -23.65 -8.60 19.24
N GLY A 580 -23.25 -9.40 18.25
CA GLY A 580 -24.14 -10.37 17.61
C GLY A 580 -24.47 -11.54 18.55
N ALA A 581 -23.55 -11.91 19.42
CA ALA A 581 -23.72 -12.97 20.42
C ALA A 581 -24.54 -12.56 21.67
N ASN A 582 -25.14 -11.37 21.66
CA ASN A 582 -25.95 -10.82 22.75
C ASN A 582 -25.33 -10.94 24.15
N VAL A 583 -24.01 -10.71 24.26
CA VAL A 583 -23.31 -10.75 25.56
C VAL A 583 -23.78 -9.61 26.46
N PRO A 584 -23.66 -9.74 27.80
CA PRO A 584 -24.06 -8.68 28.73
C PRO A 584 -23.39 -7.33 28.42
N GLU A 585 -24.12 -6.23 28.61
CA GLU A 585 -23.62 -4.87 28.38
C GLU A 585 -22.30 -4.59 29.12
N GLN A 586 -22.13 -5.12 30.33
CA GLN A 586 -20.89 -5.02 31.11
C GLN A 586 -19.67 -5.59 30.37
N VAL A 587 -19.85 -6.69 29.61
CA VAL A 587 -18.77 -7.28 28.79
C VAL A 587 -18.42 -6.34 27.64
N LEU A 588 -19.42 -5.71 27.03
CA LEU A 588 -19.20 -4.76 25.95
C LEU A 588 -18.54 -3.46 26.42
N ASP A 589 -18.89 -2.98 27.62
CA ASP A 589 -18.22 -1.86 28.29
C ASP A 589 -16.76 -2.19 28.63
N SER A 590 -16.53 -3.38 29.18
CA SER A 590 -15.19 -3.88 29.47
C SER A 590 -14.35 -4.02 28.20
N LEU A 591 -14.96 -4.51 27.10
CA LEU A 591 -14.31 -4.58 25.79
C LEU A 591 -13.93 -3.19 25.26
N ALA A 592 -14.83 -2.21 25.38
CA ALA A 592 -14.54 -0.82 24.99
C ALA A 592 -13.37 -0.24 25.80
N HIS A 593 -13.33 -0.51 27.11
CA HIS A 593 -12.24 -0.11 28.00
C HIS A 593 -10.91 -0.80 27.65
N LEU A 594 -10.94 -2.12 27.43
CA LEU A 594 -9.79 -2.93 26.98
C LEU A 594 -9.20 -2.40 25.67
N MET A 595 -10.03 -1.82 24.82
CA MET A 595 -9.65 -1.28 23.53
C MET A 595 -9.36 0.24 23.56
N ALA A 596 -9.47 0.89 24.73
CA ALA A 596 -9.30 2.33 24.94
C ALA A 596 -10.17 3.22 24.02
N HIS A 597 -11.49 2.97 24.01
CA HIS A 597 -12.49 3.81 23.34
C HIS A 597 -13.84 3.82 24.08
N SER A 598 -14.73 4.75 23.69
CA SER A 598 -16.10 4.80 24.21
C SER A 598 -17.03 3.78 23.54
N ARG A 599 -18.16 3.48 24.19
CA ARG A 599 -19.28 2.70 23.62
C ARG A 599 -19.83 3.33 22.35
N GLU A 600 -19.95 4.65 22.32
CA GLU A 600 -20.34 5.39 21.11
C GLU A 600 -19.37 5.09 19.94
N MET A 601 -18.05 5.11 20.20
CA MET A 601 -17.06 4.76 19.18
C MET A 601 -17.15 3.28 18.76
N GLN A 602 -17.46 2.38 19.69
CA GLN A 602 -17.73 0.96 19.39
C GLN A 602 -18.92 0.80 18.43
N ASN A 603 -20.01 1.51 18.67
CA ASN A 603 -21.21 1.50 17.85
C ASN A 603 -20.97 2.12 16.46
N ARG A 604 -20.24 3.24 16.41
CA ARG A 604 -20.07 4.02 15.19
C ARG A 604 -19.01 3.48 14.24
N ILE A 605 -17.88 3.01 14.77
CA ILE A 605 -16.69 2.68 13.95
C ILE A 605 -16.49 1.17 13.81
N TYR A 606 -16.73 0.42 14.88
CA TYR A 606 -16.30 -0.97 14.98
C TYR A 606 -17.41 -1.99 14.73
N ASP A 607 -18.66 -1.67 15.09
CA ASP A 607 -19.83 -2.51 14.80
C ASP A 607 -20.08 -2.58 13.29
N ARG A 608 -19.94 -3.78 12.72
CA ARG A 608 -20.13 -4.04 11.28
C ARG A 608 -21.44 -4.76 10.97
N ARG A 609 -22.30 -5.00 11.97
CA ARG A 609 -23.62 -5.59 11.74
C ARG A 609 -24.44 -4.74 10.76
N THR A 610 -25.13 -5.43 9.86
CA THR A 610 -26.15 -4.90 8.96
C THR A 610 -27.33 -4.32 9.76
N SER A 611 -28.18 -3.54 9.10
CA SER A 611 -29.41 -3.03 9.74
C SER A 611 -30.31 -4.18 10.21
N GLN A 612 -30.44 -5.24 9.40
CA GLN A 612 -31.21 -6.44 9.76
C GLN A 612 -30.69 -7.09 11.05
N GLU A 613 -29.39 -7.35 11.13
CA GLU A 613 -28.75 -7.96 12.31
C GLU A 613 -28.86 -7.11 13.58
N LYS A 614 -29.04 -5.79 13.44
CA LYS A 614 -29.24 -4.89 14.58
C LYS A 614 -30.67 -4.91 15.09
N VAL A 615 -31.65 -5.13 14.21
CA VAL A 615 -33.08 -5.15 14.54
C VAL A 615 -33.52 -6.54 15.00
N MET A 616 -32.85 -7.61 14.53
CA MET A 616 -33.23 -9.00 14.84
C MET A 616 -33.43 -9.29 16.33
N PRO A 617 -32.54 -8.85 17.26
CA PRO A 617 -32.77 -9.12 18.68
C PRO A 617 -34.06 -8.50 19.22
N ALA A 618 -34.50 -7.37 18.68
CA ALA A 618 -35.77 -6.74 19.06
C ALA A 618 -36.96 -7.51 18.49
N ILE A 619 -36.86 -8.03 17.26
CA ILE A 619 -37.88 -8.91 16.66
C ILE A 619 -38.00 -10.19 17.47
N ASP A 620 -36.87 -10.83 17.79
CA ASP A 620 -36.83 -12.05 18.60
C ASP A 620 -37.44 -11.81 19.98
N ALA A 621 -37.15 -10.67 20.62
CA ALA A 621 -37.76 -10.30 21.89
C ALA A 621 -39.29 -10.11 21.77
N LEU A 622 -39.77 -9.51 20.68
CA LEU A 622 -41.21 -9.34 20.43
C LEU A 622 -41.91 -10.68 20.15
N TYR A 623 -41.28 -11.60 19.41
CA TYR A 623 -41.83 -12.93 19.15
C TYR A 623 -41.86 -13.83 20.38
N ASN A 624 -40.90 -13.66 21.30
CA ASN A 624 -40.84 -14.43 22.54
C ASN A 624 -41.56 -13.74 23.71
N ALA A 625 -42.06 -12.50 23.53
CA ALA A 625 -42.88 -11.85 24.54
C ALA A 625 -44.20 -12.60 24.67
N PRO A 626 -44.68 -12.89 25.90
CA PRO A 626 -45.97 -13.54 26.08
C PRO A 626 -47.07 -12.64 25.52
N ILE A 627 -47.63 -13.05 24.38
CA ILE A 627 -48.87 -12.50 23.87
C ILE A 627 -49.96 -13.14 24.73
N GLY A 628 -50.75 -12.35 25.45
CA GLY A 628 -51.94 -12.85 26.14
C GLY A 628 -52.89 -13.55 25.16
N GLU A 629 -54.02 -14.08 25.64
CA GLU A 629 -54.99 -14.71 24.75
C GLU A 629 -55.41 -13.73 23.64
N LEU A 630 -55.06 -14.06 22.39
CA LEU A 630 -55.54 -13.33 21.23
C LEU A 630 -57.03 -13.65 21.09
N PRO A 631 -57.89 -12.65 20.81
CA PRO A 631 -59.27 -12.91 20.48
C PRO A 631 -59.34 -13.88 19.28
N PRO A 632 -60.33 -14.77 19.23
CA PRO A 632 -60.48 -15.68 18.11
C PRO A 632 -60.61 -14.88 16.80
N PRO A 633 -60.07 -15.39 15.68
CA PRO A 633 -60.23 -14.73 14.40
C PRO A 633 -61.72 -14.55 14.08
N PRO A 634 -62.12 -13.42 13.46
CA PRO A 634 -63.51 -13.20 13.09
C PRO A 634 -63.99 -14.33 12.18
N GLU A 635 -65.18 -14.87 12.47
CA GLU A 635 -65.80 -15.90 11.63
C GLU A 635 -65.92 -15.38 10.19
N GLN A 636 -65.40 -16.16 9.23
CA GLN A 636 -65.57 -15.86 7.82
C GLN A 636 -67.06 -15.97 7.48
N LYS A 637 -67.67 -14.82 7.16
CA LYS A 637 -69.05 -14.74 6.69
C LYS A 637 -69.21 -15.31 5.29
#